data_AF-A0A838WEU0-F1
#
_entry.id   AF-A0A838WEU0-F1
#
_cell.length_a   1.000
_cell.length_b   1.000
_cell.length_c   1.000
_cell.angle_alpha   90.00
_cell.angle_beta   90.00
_cell.angle_gamma   90.00
#
_symmetry.space_group_name_H-M   'P 1'
#
loop_
_entity.id
_entity.type
_entity.pdbx_description
1 polymer ?
#
loop_
_entity_poly.entity_id
_entity_poly.type
_entity_poly.pdbx_seq_one_letter_code
_entity_poly.pdbx_strand_id
1 'polypeptide(L)'
;MSTDGGKVLLVKIQLHDGRYHGAPEWPPSPARVFQALVAGAGLSGPLRDRDTEALRWMEQLENPPLIVVPRAWLGQRVKFYMPNNDLDHVAGDPRRVASIRTAEKFFHPRLFDRHIPFLYAWVLDEREEQAPHMRTIGLLATRLYQFGRGLDMAWAEAQVMSRDRFEDVLTRHPGSLYRPSSTGVGRTLTCPTTGSLHSIQARFRAYRERFRPGDAREQDTILVQPPKAMFRAVMYDSPPIRYLFELNAQPDAAVARWPLSRASQLVETARDRAADRLRRAFPDRLHEIERHLIGRKAEGADAAPPTSRVRIVPLPSIGHQHADHLIRRVLIEVPTECTLHADDVRWAFSGLGLVDQTTGEELGVILTPTGDDRMLAHYGIGDPVGHRVWRTVIPAALPESARRRRIDPARIREEAKGGEERVAEQARAAQAVTTALRHAGVRAQIHEVRVQREPFSGNGERVEAFSPGTRFPKERLWHVEVVFEEPVAGPLILGDGRFLGLGLMAPDEAPTAVHAFEVVNGLVGSADSLGIARALRRAVMARVQRHLGPGTPLPRYFTGHERDGTPAQAGHAHLFYAFDTVASRLLVIAPHAVERRAAHSWERAHLRELDAALAGFNELRAGSSGRLDVRSAGIAPERDPLFAPSRQWQSGTPYQVTRHAKKAGAEAALSADVRAECRRNGLPEPEVTVLDAHGVPGTGLTGRVRLDFAVSVAGPLLLGRSRHLGGGLFTTTSR
;
A
#
# COMPACT_ATOMS: atom_id res chain seq x y z
N MET A 1 -24.14 10.41 15.96
CA MET A 1 -23.86 9.56 17.12
C MET A 1 -25.11 8.73 17.35
N SER A 2 -25.15 7.56 16.72
CA SER A 2 -26.10 6.47 16.95
C SER A 2 -25.21 5.33 17.41
N THR A 3 -25.19 5.07 18.71
CA THR A 3 -24.40 4.01 19.34
C THR A 3 -25.13 2.70 19.11
N ASP A 4 -24.82 2.04 17.99
CA ASP A 4 -25.19 0.65 17.74
C ASP A 4 -24.48 -0.21 18.81
N GLY A 5 -25.24 -0.66 19.81
CA GLY A 5 -24.77 -1.24 21.08
C GLY A 5 -24.05 -2.59 20.99
N GLY A 6 -23.40 -2.92 19.87
CA GLY A 6 -22.72 -4.20 19.70
C GLY A 6 -21.47 -4.37 20.59
N LYS A 7 -21.30 -5.57 21.15
CA LYS A 7 -20.06 -5.98 21.84
C LYS A 7 -19.12 -6.70 20.87
N VAL A 8 -17.82 -6.57 21.12
CA VAL A 8 -16.77 -7.23 20.36
C VAL A 8 -15.96 -8.13 21.30
N LEU A 9 -15.88 -9.42 20.98
CA LEU A 9 -14.90 -10.34 21.58
C LEU A 9 -13.62 -10.25 20.76
N LEU A 10 -12.58 -9.64 21.35
CA LEU A 10 -11.27 -9.45 20.74
C LEU A 10 -10.28 -10.44 21.34
N VAL A 11 -9.74 -11.33 20.51
CA VAL A 11 -8.58 -12.16 20.84
C VAL A 11 -7.33 -11.50 20.25
N LYS A 12 -6.40 -11.10 21.12
CA LYS A 12 -5.11 -10.51 20.75
C LYS A 12 -4.02 -11.56 20.97
N ILE A 13 -3.27 -11.87 19.91
CA ILE A 13 -2.21 -12.87 19.90
C ILE A 13 -0.89 -12.18 19.59
N GLN A 14 0.12 -12.47 20.40
CA GLN A 14 1.47 -11.93 20.28
C GLN A 14 2.44 -13.09 20.03
N LEU A 15 3.15 -13.07 18.90
CA LEU A 15 4.24 -14.01 18.65
C LEU A 15 5.51 -13.59 19.38
N HIS A 16 6.32 -14.58 19.76
CA HIS A 16 7.64 -14.37 20.35
C HIS A 16 8.62 -13.69 19.40
N ASP A 17 8.63 -14.16 18.15
CA ASP A 17 9.52 -13.68 17.09
C ASP A 17 8.74 -12.95 15.99
N GLY A 18 9.43 -12.08 15.25
CA GLY A 18 8.92 -11.40 14.04
C GLY A 18 8.86 -12.32 12.82
N ARG A 19 8.56 -13.61 13.03
CA ARG A 19 8.56 -14.67 12.02
C ARG A 19 7.36 -15.58 12.22
N TYR A 20 6.63 -15.84 11.14
CA TYR A 20 5.50 -16.78 11.13
C TYR A 20 5.72 -17.85 10.06
N HIS A 21 5.62 -19.12 10.45
CA HIS A 21 5.96 -20.28 9.61
C HIS A 21 4.73 -21.06 9.13
N GLY A 22 3.51 -20.65 9.49
CA GLY A 22 2.26 -21.32 9.10
C GLY A 22 1.83 -21.13 7.63
N ALA A 23 2.77 -21.13 6.68
CA ALA A 23 2.54 -21.09 5.24
C ALA A 23 1.78 -22.34 4.73
N PRO A 24 0.97 -22.23 3.65
CA PRO A 24 0.84 -21.09 2.72
C PRO A 24 -0.15 -19.99 3.14
N GLU A 25 -0.92 -20.21 4.20
CA GLU A 25 -2.03 -19.34 4.59
C GLU A 25 -1.54 -18.03 5.26
N TRP A 26 -1.99 -16.88 4.72
CA TRP A 26 -1.79 -15.55 5.31
C TRP A 26 -2.98 -14.63 4.98
N PRO A 27 -3.59 -13.93 5.95
CA PRO A 27 -3.32 -14.01 7.39
C PRO A 27 -3.64 -15.40 7.94
N PRO A 28 -3.14 -15.78 9.13
CA PRO A 28 -3.52 -17.06 9.74
C PRO A 28 -5.05 -17.13 9.93
N SER A 29 -5.65 -18.28 9.64
CA SER A 29 -7.11 -18.46 9.71
C SER A 29 -7.69 -18.28 11.12
N PRO A 30 -8.97 -17.90 11.25
CA PRO A 30 -9.72 -18.05 12.49
C PRO A 30 -9.74 -19.51 13.00
N ALA A 31 -9.72 -20.51 12.11
CA ALA A 31 -9.53 -21.91 12.50
C ALA A 31 -8.19 -22.16 13.21
N ARG A 32 -7.11 -21.44 12.82
CA ARG A 32 -5.81 -21.53 13.51
C ARG A 32 -5.89 -21.02 14.94
N VAL A 33 -6.64 -19.95 15.18
CA VAL A 33 -6.90 -19.42 16.53
C VAL A 33 -7.65 -20.45 17.36
N PHE A 34 -8.73 -21.01 16.80
CA PHE A 34 -9.52 -22.03 17.48
C PHE A 34 -8.68 -23.26 17.84
N GLN A 35 -7.87 -23.77 16.91
CA GLN A 35 -6.94 -24.87 17.16
C GLN A 35 -5.92 -24.54 18.25
N ALA A 36 -5.40 -23.30 18.28
CA ALA A 36 -4.45 -22.87 19.29
C ALA A 36 -5.09 -22.79 20.69
N LEU A 37 -6.34 -22.33 20.79
CA LEU A 37 -7.11 -22.36 22.04
C LEU A 37 -7.34 -23.79 22.53
N VAL A 38 -7.75 -24.70 21.64
CA VAL A 38 -7.94 -26.13 21.96
C VAL A 38 -6.63 -26.76 22.43
N ALA A 39 -5.52 -26.49 21.73
CA ALA A 39 -4.21 -27.02 22.09
C ALA A 39 -3.72 -26.53 23.46
N GLY A 40 -3.87 -25.22 23.74
CA GLY A 40 -3.54 -24.65 25.05
C GLY A 40 -4.40 -25.19 26.18
N ALA A 41 -5.70 -25.39 25.94
CA ALA A 41 -6.61 -26.00 26.90
C ALA A 41 -6.24 -27.45 27.24
N GLY A 42 -5.74 -28.20 26.25
CA GLY A 42 -5.34 -29.61 26.40
C GLY A 42 -3.99 -29.84 27.11
N LEU A 43 -3.21 -28.80 27.40
CA LEU A 43 -1.92 -28.94 28.09
C LEU A 43 -2.05 -29.57 29.48
N SER A 44 -3.18 -29.32 30.16
CA SER A 44 -3.45 -29.83 31.51
C SER A 44 -4.18 -31.18 31.52
N GLY A 45 -4.28 -31.87 30.38
CA GLY A 45 -5.02 -33.13 30.23
C GLY A 45 -6.31 -32.97 29.41
N PRO A 46 -7.31 -33.85 29.60
CA PRO A 46 -8.59 -33.76 28.91
C PRO A 46 -9.26 -32.39 29.09
N LEU A 47 -9.97 -31.93 28.05
CA LEU A 47 -10.72 -30.68 28.13
C LEU A 47 -11.80 -30.78 29.21
N ARG A 48 -11.88 -29.76 30.07
CA ARG A 48 -12.95 -29.65 31.08
C ARG A 48 -14.29 -29.36 30.39
N ASP A 49 -15.40 -29.71 31.02
CA ASP A 49 -16.74 -29.51 30.45
C ASP A 49 -17.01 -28.04 30.12
N ARG A 50 -16.70 -27.13 31.05
CA ARG A 50 -16.81 -25.69 30.84
C ARG A 50 -15.99 -25.17 29.66
N ASP A 51 -14.78 -25.70 29.48
CA ASP A 51 -13.90 -25.32 28.36
C ASP A 51 -14.49 -25.85 27.03
N THR A 52 -15.05 -27.06 27.05
CA THR A 52 -15.73 -27.68 25.91
C THR A 52 -16.99 -26.91 25.50
N GLU A 53 -17.82 -26.50 26.46
CA GLU A 53 -19.02 -25.69 26.22
C GLU A 53 -18.67 -24.33 25.59
N ALA A 54 -17.67 -23.64 26.12
CA ALA A 54 -17.24 -22.34 25.57
C ALA A 54 -16.68 -22.47 24.14
N LEU A 55 -15.93 -23.54 23.85
CA LEU A 55 -15.43 -23.82 22.50
C LEU A 55 -16.58 -24.20 21.54
N ARG A 56 -17.59 -24.94 22.00
CA ARG A 56 -18.82 -25.22 21.23
C ARG A 56 -19.62 -23.96 20.93
N TRP A 57 -19.74 -23.07 21.90
CA TRP A 57 -20.35 -21.75 21.69
C TRP A 57 -19.59 -20.95 20.63
N MET A 58 -18.25 -20.93 20.69
CA MET A 58 -17.43 -20.19 19.74
C MET A 58 -17.54 -20.70 18.28
N GLU A 59 -17.72 -22.01 18.07
CA GLU A 59 -17.93 -22.56 16.72
C GLU A 59 -19.33 -22.29 16.14
N GLN A 60 -20.29 -21.87 16.98
CA GLN A 60 -21.65 -21.50 16.59
C GLN A 60 -21.81 -20.02 16.22
N LEU A 61 -20.77 -19.20 16.40
CA LEU A 61 -20.82 -17.78 16.03
C LEU A 61 -21.05 -17.61 14.53
N GLU A 62 -22.19 -17.03 14.16
CA GLU A 62 -22.60 -16.87 12.76
C GLU A 62 -21.61 -15.99 11.99
N ASN A 63 -21.26 -14.84 12.57
CA ASN A 63 -20.36 -13.85 12.00
C ASN A 63 -18.88 -14.29 12.14
N PRO A 64 -18.16 -14.50 11.03
CA PRO A 64 -16.71 -14.68 11.07
C PRO A 64 -16.01 -13.42 11.62
N PRO A 65 -14.84 -13.54 12.25
CA PRO A 65 -14.19 -12.40 12.86
C PRO A 65 -13.59 -11.46 11.82
N LEU A 66 -13.50 -10.18 12.17
CA LEU A 66 -12.54 -9.26 11.55
C LEU A 66 -11.12 -9.68 11.96
N ILE A 67 -10.18 -9.66 11.03
CA ILE A 67 -8.79 -10.06 11.29
C ILE A 67 -7.89 -8.84 11.08
N VAL A 68 -7.06 -8.50 12.05
CA VAL A 68 -6.01 -7.49 11.88
C VAL A 68 -4.68 -8.13 12.16
N VAL A 69 -3.77 -8.13 11.19
CA VAL A 69 -2.44 -8.71 11.36
C VAL A 69 -1.37 -7.67 11.10
N PRO A 70 -0.18 -7.81 11.70
CA PRO A 70 0.95 -7.00 11.29
C PRO A 70 1.18 -7.14 9.78
N ARG A 71 1.64 -6.08 9.14
CA ARG A 71 2.07 -6.18 7.75
C ARG A 71 3.24 -7.17 7.68
N ALA A 72 3.17 -8.09 6.72
CA ALA A 72 4.18 -9.13 6.60
C ALA A 72 4.63 -9.34 5.15
N TRP A 73 5.93 -9.53 5.00
CA TRP A 73 6.57 -9.83 3.72
C TRP A 73 7.15 -11.24 3.74
N LEU A 74 7.33 -11.78 2.54
CA LEU A 74 7.86 -13.12 2.39
C LEU A 74 9.38 -13.11 2.54
N GLY A 75 9.89 -13.81 3.55
CA GLY A 75 11.32 -13.93 3.84
C GLY A 75 12.06 -14.79 2.82
N GLN A 76 13.34 -15.06 3.07
CA GLN A 76 14.10 -16.00 2.24
C GLN A 76 13.60 -17.43 2.47
N ARG A 77 13.61 -18.27 1.42
CA ARG A 77 13.38 -19.71 1.57
C ARG A 77 14.60 -20.34 2.24
N VAL A 78 14.40 -20.97 3.40
CA VAL A 78 15.46 -21.61 4.18
C VAL A 78 15.23 -23.12 4.18
N LYS A 79 16.31 -23.87 4.00
CA LYS A 79 16.34 -25.33 4.07
C LYS A 79 16.81 -25.76 5.45
N PHE A 80 15.98 -26.52 6.16
CA PHE A 80 16.33 -27.16 7.41
C PHE A 80 16.48 -28.67 7.18
N TYR A 81 17.39 -29.28 7.92
CA TYR A 81 17.52 -30.72 8.01
C TYR A 81 16.91 -31.16 9.34
N MET A 82 15.92 -32.04 9.29
CA MET A 82 15.34 -32.59 10.51
C MET A 82 16.28 -33.67 11.05
N PRO A 83 16.51 -33.75 12.37
CA PRO A 83 17.15 -34.92 12.95
C PRO A 83 16.24 -36.11 12.70
N ASN A 84 16.69 -37.03 11.87
CA ASN A 84 16.16 -38.38 11.91
C ASN A 84 16.97 -39.10 12.99
N ASN A 85 16.32 -39.86 13.87
CA ASN A 85 17.01 -40.72 14.83
C ASN A 85 17.69 -41.91 14.12
N ASP A 86 18.41 -41.62 13.03
CA ASP A 86 19.04 -42.55 12.10
C ASP A 86 20.55 -42.59 12.34
N LEU A 87 21.04 -42.14 13.50
CA LEU A 87 22.46 -42.23 13.83
C LEU A 87 22.95 -43.68 13.77
N ASP A 88 22.08 -44.64 14.05
CA ASP A 88 22.36 -46.07 13.94
C ASP A 88 22.70 -46.49 12.50
N HIS A 89 22.13 -45.83 11.48
CA HIS A 89 22.49 -46.06 10.07
C HIS A 89 23.93 -45.63 9.73
N VAL A 90 24.57 -44.83 10.59
CA VAL A 90 25.99 -44.47 10.52
C VAL A 90 26.79 -44.96 11.73
N ALA A 91 26.33 -46.05 12.36
CA ALA A 91 26.98 -46.70 13.51
C ALA A 91 27.20 -45.76 14.70
N GLY A 92 26.32 -44.78 14.91
CA GLY A 92 26.40 -43.85 16.02
C GLY A 92 27.49 -42.78 15.89
N ASP A 93 28.16 -42.62 14.74
CA ASP A 93 29.23 -41.62 14.56
C ASP A 93 28.66 -40.20 14.27
N PRO A 94 28.76 -39.24 15.20
CA PRO A 94 28.22 -37.89 15.02
C PRO A 94 28.90 -37.11 13.88
N ARG A 95 30.12 -37.49 13.48
CA ARG A 95 30.85 -36.85 12.36
C ARG A 95 30.22 -37.18 11.01
N ARG A 96 29.47 -38.30 10.92
CA ARG A 96 28.83 -38.77 9.69
C ARG A 96 27.38 -38.31 9.54
N VAL A 97 26.87 -37.51 10.47
CA VAL A 97 25.50 -36.97 10.44
C VAL A 97 25.16 -36.27 9.12
N ALA A 98 26.14 -35.64 8.45
CA ALA A 98 25.93 -35.02 7.14
C ALA A 98 25.44 -36.01 6.06
N SER A 99 25.81 -37.29 6.15
CA SER A 99 25.42 -38.35 5.20
C SER A 99 24.01 -38.90 5.40
N ILE A 100 23.37 -38.61 6.54
CA ILE A 100 22.01 -39.02 6.90
C ILE A 100 21.03 -37.83 6.97
N ARG A 101 21.42 -36.67 6.44
CA ARG A 101 20.57 -35.48 6.31
C ARG A 101 19.56 -35.62 5.16
N THR A 102 18.79 -36.71 5.14
CA THR A 102 17.84 -37.03 4.06
C THR A 102 16.50 -36.34 4.23
N ALA A 103 16.08 -36.03 5.46
CA ALA A 103 14.83 -35.32 5.73
C ALA A 103 14.99 -33.80 5.60
N GLU A 104 14.78 -33.32 4.38
CA GLU A 104 14.82 -31.91 4.06
C GLU A 104 13.45 -31.25 4.29
N LYS A 105 13.44 -30.12 5.00
CA LYS A 105 12.23 -29.32 5.18
C LYS A 105 12.49 -27.87 4.77
N PHE A 106 11.74 -27.42 3.78
CA PHE A 106 11.79 -26.04 3.34
C PHE A 106 10.80 -25.18 4.13
N PHE A 107 11.30 -24.06 4.63
CA PHE A 107 10.49 -23.05 5.30
C PHE A 107 10.58 -21.74 4.52
N HIS A 108 9.45 -21.04 4.48
CA HIS A 108 9.36 -19.72 3.87
C HIS A 108 8.62 -18.81 4.84
N PRO A 109 9.33 -18.24 5.83
CA PRO A 109 8.69 -17.48 6.88
C PRO A 109 8.10 -16.18 6.32
N ARG A 110 6.97 -15.77 6.88
CA ARG A 110 6.50 -14.39 6.82
C ARG A 110 7.24 -13.59 7.88
N LEU A 111 7.89 -12.51 7.48
CA LEU A 111 8.59 -11.59 8.38
C LEU A 111 7.68 -10.39 8.67
N PHE A 112 7.66 -9.95 9.92
CA PHE A 112 6.84 -8.82 10.39
C PHE A 112 7.47 -8.19 11.64
N ASP A 113 7.02 -7.00 12.01
CA ASP A 113 7.44 -6.39 13.28
C ASP A 113 6.79 -7.11 14.46
N ARG A 114 7.64 -7.74 15.28
CA ARG A 114 7.22 -8.53 16.44
C ARG A 114 6.45 -7.71 17.48
N HIS A 115 6.53 -6.39 17.50
CA HIS A 115 5.81 -5.57 18.48
C HIS A 115 4.35 -5.30 18.11
N ILE A 116 3.95 -5.66 16.89
CA ILE A 116 2.59 -5.50 16.39
C ILE A 116 1.82 -6.83 16.56
N PRO A 117 0.73 -6.86 17.33
CA PRO A 117 -0.02 -8.09 17.59
C PRO A 117 -0.94 -8.49 16.42
N PHE A 118 -1.45 -9.72 16.50
CA PHE A 118 -2.52 -10.23 15.67
C PHE A 118 -3.84 -10.10 16.44
N LEU A 119 -4.89 -9.60 15.79
CA LEU A 119 -6.19 -9.34 16.36
C LEU A 119 -7.26 -10.13 15.61
N TYR A 120 -8.13 -10.83 16.35
CA TYR A 120 -9.32 -11.49 15.83
C TYR A 120 -10.52 -11.00 16.61
N ALA A 121 -11.48 -10.36 15.92
CA ALA A 121 -12.57 -9.65 16.55
C ALA A 121 -13.92 -10.17 16.05
N TRP A 122 -14.66 -10.85 16.93
CA TRP A 122 -16.03 -11.30 16.67
C TRP A 122 -17.01 -10.23 17.14
N VAL A 123 -17.85 -9.75 16.22
CA VAL A 123 -18.96 -8.85 16.56
C VAL A 123 -20.12 -9.71 17.04
N LEU A 124 -20.64 -9.39 18.22
CA LEU A 124 -21.65 -10.17 18.93
C LEU A 124 -22.92 -9.35 19.15
N ASP A 125 -24.06 -10.02 19.08
CA ASP A 125 -25.33 -9.50 19.56
C ASP A 125 -25.34 -9.43 21.09
N GLU A 126 -26.00 -8.44 21.68
CA GLU A 126 -26.11 -8.33 23.13
C GLU A 126 -27.06 -9.38 23.70
N ARG A 127 -26.52 -10.53 24.14
CA ARG A 127 -27.25 -11.57 24.87
C ARG A 127 -26.53 -11.92 26.17
N GLU A 128 -27.19 -11.80 27.32
CA GLU A 128 -26.58 -12.05 28.63
C GLU A 128 -26.01 -13.48 28.78
N GLU A 129 -26.67 -14.45 28.15
CA GLU A 129 -26.30 -15.87 28.13
C GLU A 129 -24.91 -16.13 27.54
N GLN A 130 -24.36 -15.21 26.75
CA GLN A 130 -23.03 -15.35 26.15
C GLN A 130 -21.89 -15.00 27.12
N ALA A 131 -22.17 -14.23 28.18
CA ALA A 131 -21.13 -13.69 29.07
C ALA A 131 -20.25 -14.77 29.76
N PRO A 132 -20.79 -15.91 30.25
CA PRO A 132 -19.97 -16.97 30.83
C PRO A 132 -19.02 -17.62 29.82
N HIS A 133 -19.47 -17.81 28.58
CA HIS A 133 -18.65 -18.37 27.51
C HIS A 133 -17.52 -17.40 27.14
N MET A 134 -17.81 -16.12 27.00
CA MET A 134 -16.82 -15.08 26.70
C MET A 134 -15.72 -15.01 27.78
N ARG A 135 -16.10 -15.05 29.07
CA ARG A 135 -15.13 -15.14 30.18
C ARG A 135 -14.25 -16.38 30.10
N THR A 136 -14.84 -17.52 29.72
CA THR A 136 -14.12 -18.79 29.60
C THR A 136 -13.14 -18.77 28.43
N ILE A 137 -13.52 -18.21 27.28
CA ILE A 137 -12.59 -17.96 26.16
C ILE A 137 -11.44 -17.03 26.59
N GLY A 138 -11.73 -16.02 27.41
CA GLY A 138 -10.73 -15.19 28.10
C GLY A 138 -9.65 -16.02 28.81
N LEU A 139 -10.07 -16.97 29.64
CA LEU A 139 -9.17 -17.88 30.37
C LEU A 139 -8.45 -18.89 29.47
N LEU A 140 -9.07 -19.32 28.38
CA LEU A 140 -8.42 -20.22 27.42
C LEU A 140 -7.31 -19.51 26.65
N ALA A 141 -7.51 -18.24 26.30
CA ALA A 141 -6.52 -17.44 25.58
C ALA A 141 -5.20 -17.33 26.38
N THR A 142 -5.25 -17.21 27.70
CA THR A 142 -4.04 -17.12 28.54
C THR A 142 -3.21 -18.41 28.58
N ARG A 143 -3.76 -19.54 28.10
CA ARG A 143 -3.07 -20.84 28.00
C ARG A 143 -2.47 -21.09 26.61
N LEU A 144 -2.74 -20.21 25.64
CA LEU A 144 -2.18 -20.31 24.31
C LEU A 144 -0.66 -20.13 24.39
N TYR A 145 0.09 -21.09 23.85
CA TYR A 145 1.56 -21.08 23.83
C TYR A 145 2.15 -21.16 22.40
N GLN A 146 1.31 -21.47 21.41
CA GLN A 146 1.72 -21.62 20.00
C GLN A 146 0.60 -21.14 19.06
N PHE A 147 0.98 -20.56 17.93
CA PHE A 147 0.06 -20.06 16.92
C PHE A 147 0.61 -20.24 15.51
N GLY A 148 0.37 -21.41 14.91
CA GLY A 148 0.92 -21.78 13.60
C GLY A 148 1.51 -23.18 13.58
N ARG A 149 2.82 -23.28 13.34
CA ARG A 149 3.64 -24.48 13.52
C ARG A 149 4.30 -24.45 14.91
N GLY A 150 4.94 -25.54 15.33
CA GLY A 150 5.64 -25.61 16.63
C GLY A 150 6.84 -24.65 16.79
N LEU A 151 7.21 -23.91 15.74
CA LEU A 151 8.21 -22.83 15.81
C LEU A 151 7.57 -21.47 16.09
N ASP A 152 6.25 -21.36 15.98
CA ASP A 152 5.49 -20.11 16.11
C ASP A 152 4.99 -19.96 17.55
N MET A 153 5.93 -19.81 18.50
CA MET A 153 5.61 -19.59 19.91
C MET A 153 4.85 -18.27 20.08
N ALA A 154 3.76 -18.29 20.83
CA ALA A 154 2.87 -17.15 20.98
C ALA A 154 2.12 -17.18 22.31
N TRP A 155 1.62 -16.03 22.75
CA TRP A 155 0.69 -15.91 23.87
C TRP A 155 -0.50 -15.05 23.47
N ALA A 156 -1.60 -15.18 24.17
CA ALA A 156 -2.81 -14.45 23.85
C ALA A 156 -3.53 -13.90 25.09
N GLU A 157 -4.26 -12.81 24.85
CA GLU A 157 -5.26 -12.26 25.76
C GLU A 157 -6.57 -12.12 25.00
N ALA A 158 -7.69 -12.28 25.69
CA ALA A 158 -8.99 -12.02 25.09
C ALA A 158 -9.84 -11.11 25.99
N GLN A 159 -10.49 -10.13 25.37
CA GLN A 159 -11.25 -9.10 26.05
C GLN A 159 -12.55 -8.79 25.31
N VAL A 160 -13.53 -8.35 26.07
CA VAL A 160 -14.83 -7.90 25.55
C VAL A 160 -14.85 -6.39 25.62
N MET A 161 -15.22 -5.73 24.53
CA MET A 161 -15.32 -4.26 24.49
C MET A 161 -16.48 -3.79 23.63
N SER A 162 -16.86 -2.52 23.80
CA SER A 162 -17.80 -1.83 22.90
C SER A 162 -17.20 -1.68 21.50
N ARG A 163 -18.05 -1.59 20.47
CA ARG A 163 -17.64 -1.29 19.09
C ARG A 163 -16.83 0.01 18.97
N ASP A 164 -17.19 1.08 19.68
CA ASP A 164 -16.47 2.36 19.63
C ASP A 164 -15.01 2.23 20.09
N ARG A 165 -14.80 1.59 21.25
CA ARG A 165 -13.45 1.27 21.74
C ARG A 165 -12.68 0.36 20.79
N PHE A 166 -13.35 -0.55 20.09
CA PHE A 166 -12.70 -1.38 19.07
C PHE A 166 -12.26 -0.56 17.85
N GLU A 167 -13.04 0.43 17.41
CA GLU A 167 -12.62 1.36 16.34
C GLU A 167 -11.39 2.18 16.72
N ASP A 168 -11.24 2.56 17.99
CA ASP A 168 -10.01 3.17 18.50
C ASP A 168 -8.79 2.24 18.40
N VAL A 169 -8.95 0.96 18.76
CA VAL A 169 -7.90 -0.06 18.63
C VAL A 169 -7.51 -0.22 17.16
N LEU A 170 -8.51 -0.34 16.29
CA LEU A 170 -8.38 -0.42 14.85
C LEU A 170 -7.65 0.78 14.23
N THR A 171 -7.87 1.98 14.78
CA THR A 171 -7.24 3.23 14.31
C THR A 171 -5.76 3.30 14.70
N ARG A 172 -5.39 2.78 15.88
CA ARG A 172 -4.01 2.77 16.36
C ARG A 172 -3.18 1.60 15.81
N HIS A 173 -3.83 0.59 15.23
CA HIS A 173 -3.14 -0.60 14.75
C HIS A 173 -2.48 -0.37 13.37
N PRO A 174 -1.15 -0.51 13.24
CA PRO A 174 -0.43 -0.26 11.98
C PRO A 174 -0.54 -1.39 10.94
N GLY A 175 -1.28 -2.46 11.28
CA GLY A 175 -1.45 -3.67 10.48
C GLY A 175 -2.52 -3.60 9.38
N SER A 176 -2.65 -4.69 8.63
CA SER A 176 -3.67 -4.87 7.60
C SER A 176 -4.95 -5.46 8.20
N LEU A 177 -6.10 -4.86 7.90
CA LEU A 177 -7.43 -5.33 8.28
C LEU A 177 -8.01 -6.18 7.14
N TYR A 178 -8.53 -7.35 7.49
CA TYR A 178 -9.25 -8.26 6.62
C TYR A 178 -10.69 -8.43 7.11
N ARG A 179 -11.65 -8.24 6.19
CA ARG A 179 -13.08 -8.30 6.47
C ARG A 179 -13.71 -9.54 5.83
N PRO A 180 -14.57 -10.29 6.53
CA PRO A 180 -15.30 -11.38 5.91
C PRO A 180 -16.21 -10.83 4.81
N SER A 181 -16.39 -11.61 3.75
CA SER A 181 -17.24 -11.28 2.61
C SER A 181 -18.25 -12.41 2.42
N SER A 182 -19.52 -12.04 2.22
CA SER A 182 -20.61 -12.99 1.95
C SER A 182 -20.48 -13.63 0.56
N THR A 183 -19.93 -12.89 -0.40
CA THR A 183 -19.76 -13.30 -1.80
C THR A 183 -18.41 -12.82 -2.36
N GLY A 184 -18.07 -13.27 -3.57
CA GLY A 184 -16.95 -12.75 -4.36
C GLY A 184 -15.78 -13.74 -4.55
N VAL A 185 -14.59 -13.19 -4.77
CA VAL A 185 -13.35 -13.94 -5.12
C VAL A 185 -12.19 -13.62 -4.19
N GLY A 186 -12.51 -13.15 -2.97
CA GLY A 186 -11.54 -12.82 -1.94
C GLY A 186 -10.72 -14.02 -1.46
N ARG A 187 -9.87 -13.76 -0.47
CA ARG A 187 -9.03 -14.79 0.12
C ARG A 187 -9.88 -15.78 0.92
N THR A 188 -9.81 -17.05 0.56
CA THR A 188 -10.51 -18.10 1.32
C THR A 188 -9.70 -18.50 2.55
N LEU A 189 -10.26 -18.30 3.74
CA LEU A 189 -9.71 -18.72 5.02
C LEU A 189 -10.65 -19.71 5.71
N THR A 190 -10.09 -20.61 6.50
CA THR A 190 -10.90 -21.57 7.27
C THR A 190 -11.40 -20.95 8.57
N CYS A 191 -12.68 -21.15 8.89
CA CYS A 191 -13.30 -20.68 10.12
C CYS A 191 -13.95 -21.83 10.90
N PRO A 192 -14.01 -21.72 12.25
CA PRO A 192 -14.81 -22.62 13.06
C PRO A 192 -16.26 -22.68 12.56
N THR A 193 -16.84 -23.86 12.67
CA THR A 193 -18.25 -24.16 12.38
C THR A 193 -18.69 -25.27 13.30
N THR A 194 -20.00 -25.43 13.51
CA THR A 194 -20.56 -26.53 14.30
C THR A 194 -19.91 -27.88 13.92
N GLY A 195 -19.35 -28.57 14.92
CA GLY A 195 -18.63 -29.84 14.76
C GLY A 195 -17.10 -29.72 14.59
N SER A 196 -16.55 -28.50 14.47
CA SER A 196 -15.10 -28.27 14.40
C SER A 196 -14.37 -28.87 15.60
N LEU A 197 -14.82 -28.63 16.84
CA LEU A 197 -14.21 -29.19 18.05
C LEU A 197 -14.19 -30.72 18.03
N HIS A 198 -15.34 -31.33 17.71
CA HIS A 198 -15.46 -32.79 17.63
C HIS A 198 -14.49 -33.37 16.59
N SER A 199 -14.37 -32.72 15.43
CA SER A 199 -13.44 -33.16 14.38
C SER A 199 -11.96 -33.10 14.81
N ILE A 200 -11.57 -32.09 15.60
CA ILE A 200 -10.21 -31.97 16.16
C ILE A 200 -9.98 -33.10 17.18
N GLN A 201 -10.94 -33.36 18.06
CA GLN A 201 -10.86 -34.44 19.05
C GLN A 201 -10.77 -35.82 18.37
N ALA A 202 -11.58 -36.06 17.33
CA ALA A 202 -11.51 -37.28 16.51
C ALA A 202 -10.15 -37.44 15.83
N ARG A 203 -9.63 -36.37 15.21
CA ARG A 203 -8.29 -36.35 14.60
C ARG A 203 -7.19 -36.65 15.62
N PHE A 204 -7.28 -36.08 16.83
CA PHE A 204 -6.31 -36.35 17.90
C PHE A 204 -6.31 -37.81 18.34
N ARG A 205 -7.50 -38.41 18.52
CA ARG A 205 -7.64 -39.85 18.82
C ARG A 205 -7.02 -40.72 17.71
N ALA A 206 -7.37 -40.46 16.45
CA ALA A 206 -6.81 -41.19 15.31
C ALA A 206 -5.28 -41.02 15.18
N TYR A 207 -4.73 -39.84 15.51
CA TYR A 207 -3.29 -39.60 15.50
C TYR A 207 -2.55 -40.45 16.54
N ARG A 208 -3.15 -40.70 17.71
CA ARG A 208 -2.58 -41.57 18.75
C ARG A 208 -2.49 -43.04 18.31
N GLU A 209 -3.33 -43.45 17.37
CA GLU A 209 -3.44 -44.82 16.85
C GLU A 209 -2.86 -44.96 15.43
N ARG A 210 -2.07 -43.99 14.97
CA ARG A 210 -1.59 -43.91 13.57
C ARG A 210 -0.59 -44.99 13.18
N PHE A 211 0.07 -45.62 14.14
CA PHE A 211 1.04 -46.67 13.90
C PHE A 211 0.34 -48.01 14.06
N ARG A 212 0.27 -48.79 12.97
CA ARG A 212 -0.32 -50.13 12.97
C ARG A 212 0.73 -51.16 12.57
N PRO A 213 0.75 -52.35 13.19
CA PRO A 213 1.61 -53.43 12.74
C PRO A 213 1.21 -53.86 11.32
N GLY A 214 2.20 -54.01 10.43
CA GLY A 214 2.03 -54.61 9.10
C GLY A 214 2.01 -56.14 9.14
N ASP A 215 1.97 -56.78 7.97
CA ASP A 215 1.94 -58.24 7.85
C ASP A 215 3.23 -58.89 8.37
N ALA A 216 3.09 -60.04 9.03
CA ALA A 216 4.11 -60.71 9.84
C ALA A 216 5.42 -61.16 9.13
N ARG A 217 5.61 -60.83 7.85
CA ARG A 217 6.79 -61.19 7.06
C ARG A 217 7.82 -60.07 6.91
N GLU A 218 7.44 -58.81 7.17
CA GLU A 218 8.35 -57.66 7.21
C GLU A 218 7.99 -56.82 8.43
N GLN A 219 8.97 -56.26 9.15
CA GLN A 219 8.76 -55.38 10.31
C GLN A 219 8.19 -54.00 9.90
N ASP A 220 7.26 -53.96 8.94
CA ASP A 220 6.74 -52.74 8.37
C ASP A 220 5.62 -52.18 9.26
N THR A 221 5.83 -50.95 9.75
CA THR A 221 4.80 -50.21 10.47
C THR A 221 3.99 -49.39 9.47
N ILE A 222 2.69 -49.67 9.36
CA ILE A 222 1.80 -48.89 8.49
C ILE A 222 1.45 -47.58 9.18
N LEU A 223 1.79 -46.46 8.53
CA LEU A 223 1.44 -45.12 8.98
C LEU A 223 0.09 -44.68 8.40
N VAL A 224 -0.96 -44.70 9.21
CA VAL A 224 -2.30 -44.23 8.80
C VAL A 224 -2.41 -42.72 9.02
N GLN A 225 -2.74 -41.99 7.95
CA GLN A 225 -2.94 -40.54 8.03
C GLN A 225 -4.27 -40.19 8.72
N PRO A 226 -4.27 -39.40 9.81
CA PRO A 226 -5.51 -39.02 10.48
C PRO A 226 -6.39 -38.10 9.62
N PRO A 227 -7.73 -38.20 9.76
CA PRO A 227 -8.67 -37.39 8.98
C PRO A 227 -8.44 -35.89 9.21
N LYS A 228 -8.62 -35.08 8.16
CA LYS A 228 -8.54 -33.62 8.26
C LYS A 228 -9.61 -33.09 9.21
N ALA A 229 -9.26 -32.08 10.01
CA ALA A 229 -10.24 -31.39 10.84
C ALA A 229 -11.22 -30.61 9.95
N MET A 230 -12.46 -30.51 10.40
CA MET A 230 -13.57 -29.90 9.68
C MET A 230 -13.72 -28.43 10.05
N PHE A 231 -13.71 -27.57 9.03
CA PHE A 231 -13.90 -26.13 9.14
C PHE A 231 -14.68 -25.63 7.93
N ARG A 232 -15.41 -24.52 8.07
CA ARG A 232 -16.06 -23.86 6.93
C ARG A 232 -15.09 -22.94 6.21
N ALA A 233 -15.22 -22.84 4.89
CA ALA A 233 -14.49 -21.87 4.09
C ALA A 233 -15.22 -20.51 4.14
N VAL A 234 -14.50 -19.43 4.41
CA VAL A 234 -15.02 -18.06 4.45
C VAL A 234 -14.13 -17.18 3.57
N MET A 235 -14.74 -16.35 2.73
CA MET A 235 -14.02 -15.39 1.91
C MET A 235 -13.72 -14.13 2.71
N TYR A 236 -12.54 -13.57 2.51
CA TYR A 236 -12.07 -12.34 3.14
C TYR A 236 -11.56 -11.35 2.10
N ASP A 237 -11.85 -10.06 2.30
CA ASP A 237 -11.49 -8.94 1.42
C ASP A 237 -11.82 -9.21 -0.05
N SER A 238 -13.02 -9.73 -0.31
CA SER A 238 -13.51 -9.78 -1.68
C SER A 238 -13.66 -8.36 -2.23
N PRO A 239 -13.08 -8.04 -3.41
CA PRO A 239 -13.30 -6.75 -4.04
C PRO A 239 -14.79 -6.59 -4.44
N PRO A 240 -15.28 -5.35 -4.59
CA PRO A 240 -16.62 -5.12 -5.11
C PRO A 240 -16.74 -5.69 -6.54
N ILE A 241 -17.96 -6.13 -6.90
CA ILE A 241 -18.27 -6.52 -8.27
C ILE A 241 -18.37 -5.24 -9.11
N ARG A 242 -17.77 -5.27 -10.31
CA ARG A 242 -17.61 -4.10 -11.17
C ARG A 242 -18.26 -4.34 -12.52
N TYR A 243 -19.10 -3.39 -12.94
CA TYR A 243 -19.67 -3.36 -14.29
C TYR A 243 -19.33 -2.03 -14.95
N LEU A 244 -18.74 -2.09 -16.14
CA LEU A 244 -18.32 -0.91 -16.89
C LEU A 244 -19.30 -0.64 -18.04
N PHE A 245 -19.67 0.62 -18.20
CA PHE A 245 -20.57 1.09 -19.25
C PHE A 245 -19.93 2.23 -20.02
N GLU A 246 -20.09 2.22 -21.33
CA GLU A 246 -19.80 3.35 -22.22
C GLU A 246 -21.04 4.22 -22.38
N LEU A 247 -20.83 5.54 -22.47
CA LEU A 247 -21.87 6.48 -22.85
C LEU A 247 -21.92 6.53 -24.38
N ASN A 248 -23.04 6.14 -24.96
CA ASN A 248 -23.26 6.20 -26.41
C ASN A 248 -24.35 7.19 -26.75
N ALA A 249 -24.11 8.02 -27.77
CA ALA A 249 -25.08 8.95 -28.31
C ALA A 249 -26.13 8.17 -29.13
N GLN A 250 -27.37 8.64 -29.07
CA GLN A 250 -28.47 8.17 -29.92
C GLN A 250 -28.73 9.20 -31.03
N PRO A 251 -29.05 8.76 -32.26
CA PRO A 251 -29.20 7.37 -32.71
C PRO A 251 -27.89 6.69 -33.19
N ASP A 252 -26.82 7.45 -33.38
CA ASP A 252 -25.63 7.01 -34.14
C ASP A 252 -24.71 5.99 -33.42
N ALA A 253 -25.00 5.66 -32.15
CA ALA A 253 -24.19 4.81 -31.28
C ALA A 253 -22.73 5.25 -31.11
N ALA A 254 -22.40 6.49 -31.49
CA ALA A 254 -21.08 7.07 -31.30
C ALA A 254 -20.80 7.31 -29.81
N VAL A 255 -19.53 7.23 -29.39
CA VAL A 255 -19.15 7.49 -28.00
C VAL A 255 -19.48 8.93 -27.62
N ALA A 256 -20.42 9.10 -26.69
CA ALA A 256 -20.86 10.40 -26.20
C ALA A 256 -19.79 11.04 -25.32
N ARG A 257 -19.75 12.38 -25.34
CA ARG A 257 -18.78 13.19 -24.61
C ARG A 257 -19.51 13.97 -23.53
N TRP A 258 -19.43 13.49 -22.29
CA TRP A 258 -20.11 14.15 -21.18
C TRP A 258 -19.17 15.16 -20.48
N PRO A 259 -19.62 16.42 -20.23
CA PRO A 259 -18.78 17.42 -19.58
C PRO A 259 -18.33 17.02 -18.18
N LEU A 260 -17.05 17.24 -17.86
CA LEU A 260 -16.46 16.88 -16.57
C LEU A 260 -17.17 17.57 -15.40
N SER A 261 -17.46 18.87 -15.50
CA SER A 261 -18.22 19.65 -14.52
C SER A 261 -19.64 19.13 -14.23
N ARG A 262 -20.25 18.36 -15.16
CA ARG A 262 -21.59 17.78 -15.00
C ARG A 262 -21.56 16.32 -14.50
N ALA A 263 -20.46 15.87 -13.89
CA ALA A 263 -20.32 14.52 -13.35
C ALA A 263 -21.43 14.13 -12.35
N SER A 264 -21.83 15.04 -11.47
CA SER A 264 -22.88 14.77 -10.48
C SER A 264 -24.24 14.53 -11.16
N GLN A 265 -24.56 15.34 -12.16
CA GLN A 265 -25.81 15.17 -12.93
C GLN A 265 -25.85 13.81 -13.62
N LEU A 266 -24.75 13.36 -14.22
CA LEU A 266 -24.63 12.03 -14.84
C LEU A 266 -24.93 10.91 -13.84
N VAL A 267 -24.34 11.00 -12.64
CA VAL A 267 -24.54 9.99 -11.60
C VAL A 267 -25.97 10.01 -11.07
N GLU A 268 -26.54 11.18 -10.81
CA GLU A 268 -27.91 11.30 -10.29
C GLU A 268 -28.94 10.80 -11.29
N THR A 269 -28.85 11.20 -12.57
CA THR A 269 -29.77 10.72 -13.61
C THR A 269 -29.67 9.21 -13.82
N ALA A 270 -28.45 8.66 -13.88
CA ALA A 270 -28.25 7.23 -14.00
C ALA A 270 -28.80 6.46 -12.78
N ARG A 271 -28.52 6.96 -11.56
CA ARG A 271 -29.02 6.36 -10.31
C ARG A 271 -30.53 6.30 -10.26
N ASP A 272 -31.19 7.43 -10.48
CA ASP A 272 -32.62 7.55 -10.28
C ASP A 272 -33.39 6.75 -11.34
N ARG A 273 -32.91 6.76 -12.59
CA ARG A 273 -33.48 5.94 -13.66
C ARG A 273 -33.27 4.44 -13.43
N ALA A 274 -32.10 4.03 -12.94
CA ALA A 274 -31.84 2.64 -12.56
C ALA A 274 -32.74 2.21 -11.38
N ALA A 275 -32.88 3.07 -10.37
CA ALA A 275 -33.78 2.83 -9.26
C ALA A 275 -35.23 2.67 -9.72
N ASP A 276 -35.73 3.53 -10.61
CA ASP A 276 -37.08 3.42 -11.17
C ASP A 276 -37.32 2.13 -11.97
N ARG A 277 -36.29 1.62 -12.65
CA ARG A 277 -36.36 0.30 -13.30
C ARG A 277 -36.44 -0.83 -12.26
N LEU A 278 -35.59 -0.78 -11.23
CA LEU A 278 -35.59 -1.78 -10.16
C LEU A 278 -36.89 -1.77 -9.36
N ARG A 279 -37.44 -0.60 -9.00
CA ARG A 279 -38.71 -0.49 -8.26
C ARG A 279 -39.87 -1.12 -9.03
N ARG A 280 -39.89 -0.98 -10.36
CA ARG A 280 -40.92 -1.57 -11.23
C ARG A 280 -40.76 -3.08 -11.37
N ALA A 281 -39.53 -3.58 -11.45
CA ALA A 281 -39.26 -5.01 -11.59
C ALA A 281 -39.38 -5.78 -10.27
N PHE A 282 -39.04 -5.14 -9.14
CA PHE A 282 -38.95 -5.76 -7.82
C PHE A 282 -39.68 -4.93 -6.76
N PRO A 283 -41.02 -4.85 -6.79
CA PRO A 283 -41.81 -4.07 -5.85
C PRO A 283 -41.68 -4.55 -4.39
N ASP A 284 -41.29 -5.81 -4.17
CA ASP A 284 -41.08 -6.36 -2.82
C ASP A 284 -39.72 -5.95 -2.20
N ARG A 285 -38.83 -5.32 -2.98
CA ARG A 285 -37.46 -4.96 -2.57
C ARG A 285 -37.22 -3.45 -2.47
N LEU A 286 -38.27 -2.65 -2.37
CA LEU A 286 -38.17 -1.18 -2.34
C LEU A 286 -37.24 -0.67 -1.23
N HIS A 287 -37.31 -1.27 -0.04
CA HIS A 287 -36.45 -0.89 1.08
C HIS A 287 -34.96 -1.09 0.77
N GLU A 288 -34.61 -2.19 0.12
CA GLU A 288 -33.22 -2.47 -0.28
C GLU A 288 -32.73 -1.49 -1.34
N ILE A 289 -33.59 -1.13 -2.31
CA ILE A 289 -33.28 -0.16 -3.37
C ILE A 289 -33.02 1.24 -2.77
N GLU A 290 -33.91 1.72 -1.90
CA GLU A 290 -33.74 3.01 -1.21
C GLU A 290 -32.45 3.03 -0.38
N ARG A 291 -32.16 1.93 0.32
CA ARG A 291 -31.03 1.81 1.23
C ARG A 291 -29.69 1.72 0.49
N HIS A 292 -29.56 0.80 -0.46
CA HIS A 292 -28.27 0.44 -1.06
C HIS A 292 -27.93 1.23 -2.34
N LEU A 293 -28.92 1.59 -3.16
CA LEU A 293 -28.69 2.34 -4.40
C LEU A 293 -28.84 3.86 -4.19
N ILE A 294 -29.93 4.29 -3.55
CA ILE A 294 -30.21 5.72 -3.39
C ILE A 294 -29.48 6.29 -2.16
N GLY A 295 -29.46 5.52 -1.08
CA GLY A 295 -28.95 5.96 0.23
C GLY A 295 -29.95 6.83 0.99
N ARG A 296 -31.25 6.61 0.80
CA ARG A 296 -32.33 7.24 1.59
C ARG A 296 -32.69 6.35 2.78
N LYS A 297 -33.19 7.00 3.83
CA LYS A 297 -33.54 6.38 5.12
C LYS A 297 -34.93 5.74 5.03
N ALA A 298 -35.15 4.59 5.67
CA ALA A 298 -36.48 4.28 6.17
C ALA A 298 -36.62 4.99 7.52
N GLU A 299 -37.55 5.93 7.63
CA GLU A 299 -38.00 6.48 8.92
C GLU A 299 -36.96 7.22 9.80
N GLY A 300 -35.93 7.83 9.21
CA GLY A 300 -35.18 8.91 9.89
C GLY A 300 -33.88 8.53 10.63
N ALA A 301 -33.56 7.24 10.86
CA ALA A 301 -32.27 6.82 11.41
C ALA A 301 -31.51 5.80 10.53
N ASP A 302 -30.19 5.96 10.52
CA ASP A 302 -29.07 5.28 9.83
C ASP A 302 -29.23 4.87 8.35
N ALA A 303 -28.63 5.71 7.48
CA ALA A 303 -28.32 5.37 6.10
C ALA A 303 -27.47 4.10 6.05
N ALA A 304 -27.67 3.25 5.04
CA ALA A 304 -26.86 2.04 4.85
C ALA A 304 -25.37 2.35 5.06
N PRO A 305 -24.63 1.49 5.78
CA PRO A 305 -23.19 1.66 5.93
C PRO A 305 -22.57 1.92 4.55
N PRO A 306 -21.66 2.90 4.39
CA PRO A 306 -21.03 3.19 3.10
C PRO A 306 -20.43 1.96 2.40
N THR A 307 -20.06 0.94 3.18
CA THR A 307 -19.54 -0.37 2.74
C THR A 307 -20.56 -1.24 2.01
N SER A 308 -21.86 -0.95 2.13
CA SER A 308 -22.96 -1.71 1.52
C SER A 308 -23.64 -0.98 0.36
N ARG A 309 -23.21 0.23 0.01
CA ARG A 309 -23.85 1.09 -1.00
C ARG A 309 -23.24 0.94 -2.38
N VAL A 310 -24.09 0.79 -3.40
CA VAL A 310 -23.68 0.82 -4.80
C VAL A 310 -23.04 2.18 -5.12
N ARG A 311 -21.88 2.15 -5.79
CA ARG A 311 -21.20 3.35 -6.27
C ARG A 311 -21.30 3.46 -7.78
N ILE A 312 -21.62 4.66 -8.23
CA ILE A 312 -21.68 5.02 -9.65
C ILE A 312 -20.54 6.03 -9.86
N VAL A 313 -19.52 5.61 -10.60
CA VAL A 313 -18.24 6.32 -10.70
C VAL A 313 -18.09 6.81 -12.14
N PRO A 314 -18.24 8.11 -12.41
CA PRO A 314 -17.98 8.65 -13.73
C PRO A 314 -16.47 8.57 -14.01
N LEU A 315 -16.07 8.10 -15.18
CA LEU A 315 -14.67 7.93 -15.57
C LEU A 315 -14.29 8.92 -16.68
N PRO A 316 -13.72 10.08 -16.31
CA PRO A 316 -13.01 10.97 -17.23
C PRO A 316 -11.96 10.22 -18.05
N SER A 317 -11.75 10.62 -19.31
CA SER A 317 -10.65 10.07 -20.11
C SER A 317 -9.31 10.68 -19.65
N ILE A 318 -8.41 9.85 -19.11
CA ILE A 318 -7.06 10.21 -18.63
C ILE A 318 -6.02 9.19 -19.16
N GLY A 319 -4.74 9.33 -18.79
CA GLY A 319 -3.69 8.36 -19.13
C GLY A 319 -2.94 8.64 -20.44
N HIS A 320 -3.37 9.65 -21.20
CA HIS A 320 -2.67 10.14 -22.39
C HIS A 320 -2.42 11.64 -22.28
N GLN A 321 -1.29 12.13 -22.80
CA GLN A 321 -0.91 13.54 -22.72
C GLN A 321 -1.90 14.52 -23.39
N HIS A 322 -2.75 14.00 -24.29
CA HIS A 322 -3.78 14.75 -25.01
C HIS A 322 -5.21 14.38 -24.56
N ALA A 323 -5.37 13.69 -23.43
CA ALA A 323 -6.68 13.31 -22.94
C ALA A 323 -7.47 14.55 -22.49
N ASP A 324 -8.71 14.70 -22.97
CA ASP A 324 -9.55 15.89 -22.78
C ASP A 324 -10.37 15.90 -21.48
N HIS A 325 -10.27 14.83 -20.68
CA HIS A 325 -10.97 14.65 -19.40
C HIS A 325 -12.50 14.60 -19.50
N LEU A 326 -13.07 14.54 -20.70
CA LEU A 326 -14.50 14.31 -20.87
C LEU A 326 -14.86 12.90 -20.42
N ILE A 327 -16.05 12.76 -19.83
CA ILE A 327 -16.54 11.50 -19.31
C ILE A 327 -17.15 10.70 -20.47
N ARG A 328 -16.62 9.50 -20.66
CA ARG A 328 -17.06 8.54 -21.71
C ARG A 328 -17.49 7.20 -21.15
N ARG A 329 -17.21 6.96 -19.87
CA ARG A 329 -17.55 5.71 -19.19
C ARG A 329 -18.10 5.96 -17.79
N VAL A 330 -18.93 5.05 -17.32
CA VAL A 330 -19.36 4.95 -15.92
C VAL A 330 -19.05 3.56 -15.41
N LEU A 331 -18.38 3.49 -14.26
CA LEU A 331 -18.15 2.25 -13.52
C LEU A 331 -19.20 2.12 -12.42
N ILE A 332 -19.87 0.99 -12.36
CA ILE A 332 -20.79 0.61 -11.28
C ILE A 332 -20.07 -0.37 -10.37
N GLU A 333 -19.80 0.01 -9.12
CA GLU A 333 -19.27 -0.89 -8.08
C GLU A 333 -20.41 -1.34 -7.16
N VAL A 334 -20.65 -2.65 -7.11
CA VAL A 334 -21.57 -3.30 -6.18
C VAL A 334 -20.74 -3.93 -5.06
N PRO A 335 -20.77 -3.39 -3.82
CA PRO A 335 -20.03 -3.97 -2.71
C PRO A 335 -20.53 -5.37 -2.34
N THR A 336 -19.66 -6.17 -1.74
CA THR A 336 -20.02 -7.53 -1.30
C THR A 336 -21.00 -7.56 -0.13
N GLU A 337 -21.06 -6.48 0.67
CA GLU A 337 -22.06 -6.28 1.73
C GLU A 337 -23.41 -5.76 1.20
N CYS A 338 -23.54 -5.52 -0.11
CA CYS A 338 -24.80 -5.10 -0.72
C CYS A 338 -25.76 -6.28 -0.84
N THR A 339 -27.00 -6.13 -0.38
CA THR A 339 -28.03 -7.18 -0.48
C THR A 339 -28.70 -7.23 -1.85
N LEU A 340 -28.67 -6.13 -2.61
CA LEU A 340 -29.10 -6.13 -4.01
C LEU A 340 -28.18 -7.04 -4.83
N HIS A 341 -28.78 -7.93 -5.62
CA HIS A 341 -28.03 -8.84 -6.46
C HIS A 341 -27.27 -8.05 -7.54
N ALA A 342 -26.00 -8.37 -7.73
CA ALA A 342 -25.14 -7.62 -8.63
C ALA A 342 -25.66 -7.64 -10.08
N ASP A 343 -26.22 -8.76 -10.53
CA ASP A 343 -26.79 -8.86 -11.88
C ASP A 343 -28.09 -8.07 -12.06
N ASP A 344 -28.89 -7.90 -11.00
CA ASP A 344 -30.08 -7.02 -11.04
C ASP A 344 -29.65 -5.57 -11.19
N VAL A 345 -28.60 -5.17 -10.46
CA VAL A 345 -27.99 -3.85 -10.60
C VAL A 345 -27.44 -3.67 -12.02
N ARG A 346 -26.68 -4.63 -12.55
CA ARG A 346 -26.17 -4.60 -13.94
C ARG A 346 -27.32 -4.43 -14.94
N TRP A 347 -28.38 -5.22 -14.81
CA TRP A 347 -29.56 -5.14 -15.67
C TRP A 347 -30.19 -3.75 -15.64
N ALA A 348 -30.32 -3.14 -14.46
CA ALA A 348 -30.93 -1.82 -14.31
C ALA A 348 -30.17 -0.72 -15.09
N PHE A 349 -28.84 -0.79 -15.13
CA PHE A 349 -27.99 0.16 -15.88
C PHE A 349 -27.84 -0.19 -17.37
N SER A 350 -28.10 -1.43 -17.79
CA SER A 350 -27.95 -1.86 -19.18
C SER A 350 -28.99 -1.22 -20.10
N GLY A 351 -28.54 -0.56 -21.16
CA GLY A 351 -29.42 0.13 -22.10
C GLY A 351 -30.21 1.27 -21.42
N LEU A 352 -29.63 1.90 -20.39
CA LEU A 352 -30.30 2.96 -19.63
C LEU A 352 -30.17 4.30 -20.36
N GLY A 353 -31.29 4.81 -20.89
CA GLY A 353 -31.37 6.15 -21.45
C GLY A 353 -31.40 7.21 -20.35
N LEU A 354 -30.55 8.23 -20.50
CA LEU A 354 -30.40 9.32 -19.54
C LEU A 354 -31.35 10.48 -19.86
N VAL A 355 -31.82 11.16 -18.82
CA VAL A 355 -32.74 12.30 -18.91
C VAL A 355 -32.25 13.48 -18.08
N ASP A 356 -32.64 14.70 -18.44
CA ASP A 356 -32.48 15.84 -17.55
C ASP A 356 -33.48 15.71 -16.39
N GLN A 357 -33.01 15.77 -15.15
CA GLN A 357 -33.89 15.59 -13.98
C GLN A 357 -34.85 16.77 -13.75
N THR A 358 -34.54 17.95 -14.30
CA THR A 358 -35.33 19.16 -14.13
C THR A 358 -36.41 19.25 -15.20
N THR A 359 -36.05 19.01 -16.46
CA THR A 359 -36.98 19.14 -17.60
C THR A 359 -37.67 17.82 -17.96
N GLY A 360 -37.10 16.68 -17.57
CA GLY A 360 -37.57 15.35 -17.97
C GLY A 360 -37.20 14.96 -19.40
N GLU A 361 -36.50 15.82 -20.14
CA GLU A 361 -36.13 15.60 -21.54
C GLU A 361 -35.05 14.53 -21.68
N GLU A 362 -35.14 13.72 -22.75
CA GLU A 362 -34.10 12.74 -23.06
C GLU A 362 -32.81 13.45 -23.50
N LEU A 363 -31.69 13.03 -22.91
CA LEU A 363 -30.38 13.61 -23.20
C LEU A 363 -29.70 12.98 -24.43
N GLY A 364 -30.38 12.05 -25.11
CA GLY A 364 -29.83 11.31 -26.26
C GLY A 364 -28.60 10.47 -25.92
N VAL A 365 -28.43 10.08 -24.65
CA VAL A 365 -27.30 9.27 -24.17
C VAL A 365 -27.82 7.98 -23.55
N ILE A 366 -27.23 6.85 -23.92
CA ILE A 366 -27.54 5.53 -23.37
C ILE A 366 -26.29 4.88 -22.76
N LEU A 367 -26.45 4.16 -21.66
CA LEU A 367 -25.40 3.34 -21.06
C LEU A 367 -25.35 1.95 -21.72
N THR A 368 -24.22 1.63 -22.35
CA THR A 368 -23.98 0.33 -23.00
C THR A 368 -22.89 -0.45 -22.26
N PRO A 369 -23.13 -1.70 -21.83
CA PRO A 369 -22.08 -2.51 -21.20
C PRO A 369 -20.86 -2.66 -22.11
N THR A 370 -19.66 -2.55 -21.55
CA THR A 370 -18.40 -2.75 -22.28
C THR A 370 -17.46 -3.69 -21.51
N GLY A 371 -16.64 -4.43 -22.26
CA GLY A 371 -15.58 -5.30 -21.71
C GLY A 371 -14.19 -4.68 -21.76
N ASP A 372 -14.01 -3.50 -22.35
CA ASP A 372 -12.71 -2.83 -22.42
C ASP A 372 -12.39 -2.13 -21.09
N ASP A 373 -11.65 -2.82 -20.23
CA ASP A 373 -11.31 -2.39 -18.88
C ASP A 373 -9.98 -1.62 -18.79
N ARG A 374 -9.27 -1.39 -19.91
CA ARG A 374 -7.96 -0.73 -19.92
C ARG A 374 -7.96 0.63 -19.23
N MET A 375 -9.07 1.36 -19.34
CA MET A 375 -9.26 2.66 -18.68
C MET A 375 -9.19 2.56 -17.14
N LEU A 376 -9.57 1.42 -16.57
CA LEU A 376 -9.61 1.21 -15.12
C LEU A 376 -8.20 1.22 -14.51
N ALA A 377 -7.19 0.78 -15.26
CA ALA A 377 -5.79 0.78 -14.82
C ALA A 377 -5.29 2.20 -14.48
N HIS A 378 -5.72 3.22 -15.24
CA HIS A 378 -5.38 4.62 -14.95
C HIS A 378 -6.02 5.16 -13.66
N TYR A 379 -6.94 4.41 -13.05
CA TYR A 379 -7.51 4.70 -11.73
C TYR A 379 -6.97 3.76 -10.64
N GLY A 380 -5.86 3.06 -10.92
CA GLY A 380 -5.23 2.11 -10.01
C GLY A 380 -6.04 0.83 -9.77
N ILE A 381 -7.03 0.55 -10.62
CA ILE A 381 -7.81 -0.69 -10.55
C ILE A 381 -7.04 -1.80 -11.25
N GLY A 382 -6.90 -2.94 -10.58
CA GLY A 382 -6.18 -4.10 -11.13
C GLY A 382 -4.67 -4.04 -10.94
N ASP A 383 -4.12 -2.95 -10.40
CA ASP A 383 -2.72 -2.86 -10.01
C ASP A 383 -2.53 -3.46 -8.59
N PRO A 384 -1.84 -4.61 -8.46
CA PRO A 384 -1.61 -5.26 -7.16
C PRO A 384 -0.56 -4.54 -6.31
N VAL A 385 0.27 -3.67 -6.91
CA VAL A 385 1.29 -2.88 -6.20
C VAL A 385 0.65 -1.65 -5.58
N GLY A 386 -0.27 -0.99 -6.31
CA GLY A 386 -0.91 0.25 -5.91
C GLY A 386 0.01 1.47 -6.06
N HIS A 387 -0.47 2.65 -5.64
CA HIS A 387 0.21 3.93 -5.85
C HIS A 387 0.30 4.77 -4.59
N ARG A 388 1.38 5.55 -4.47
CA ARG A 388 1.66 6.39 -3.30
C ARG A 388 1.06 7.79 -3.41
N VAL A 389 1.02 8.34 -4.62
CA VAL A 389 0.52 9.69 -4.86
C VAL A 389 -0.81 9.59 -5.58
N TRP A 390 -1.82 10.21 -5.02
CA TRP A 390 -3.17 10.25 -5.57
C TRP A 390 -3.64 11.69 -5.69
N ARG A 391 -4.21 12.05 -6.84
CA ARG A 391 -4.74 13.39 -7.11
C ARG A 391 -6.19 13.30 -7.57
N THR A 392 -7.04 14.18 -7.08
CA THR A 392 -8.41 14.31 -7.59
C THR A 392 -8.42 14.68 -9.07
N VAL A 393 -9.12 13.88 -9.88
CA VAL A 393 -9.55 14.25 -11.24
C VAL A 393 -10.87 15.01 -11.18
N ILE A 394 -11.77 14.58 -10.27
CA ILE A 394 -13.00 15.29 -9.93
C ILE A 394 -12.88 15.77 -8.47
N PRO A 395 -13.14 17.05 -8.16
CA PRO A 395 -12.97 17.59 -6.81
C PRO A 395 -13.72 16.81 -5.75
N ALA A 396 -13.15 16.73 -4.54
CA ALA A 396 -13.80 16.15 -3.38
C ALA A 396 -14.70 17.18 -2.70
N ALA A 397 -15.93 16.78 -2.36
CA ALA A 397 -16.79 17.55 -1.46
C ALA A 397 -16.45 17.18 -0.01
N LEU A 398 -15.78 18.09 0.71
CA LEU A 398 -15.41 17.86 2.11
C LEU A 398 -16.55 18.24 3.08
N PRO A 399 -16.53 17.76 4.34
CA PRO A 399 -17.51 18.12 5.37
C PRO A 399 -17.62 19.63 5.62
N GLU A 400 -18.71 20.06 6.27
CA GLU A 400 -18.96 21.48 6.58
C GLU A 400 -17.82 22.13 7.39
N SER A 401 -17.15 21.36 8.25
CA SER A 401 -15.99 21.84 9.03
C SER A 401 -14.77 22.25 8.18
N ALA A 402 -14.70 21.76 6.93
CA ALA A 402 -13.67 22.11 5.96
C ALA A 402 -14.11 23.23 4.98
N ARG A 403 -15.28 23.83 5.21
CA ARG A 403 -15.80 24.89 4.37
C ARG A 403 -14.97 26.16 4.50
N ARG A 404 -14.70 26.80 3.36
CA ARG A 404 -14.08 28.13 3.31
C ARG A 404 -15.07 29.23 3.66
N ARG A 405 -14.59 30.33 4.24
CA ARG A 405 -15.39 31.56 4.40
C ARG A 405 -15.84 32.04 3.02
N ARG A 406 -17.13 32.36 2.89
CA ARG A 406 -17.70 32.96 1.68
C ARG A 406 -17.21 34.40 1.58
N ILE A 407 -16.78 34.80 0.38
CA ILE A 407 -16.50 36.20 0.04
C ILE A 407 -17.54 36.61 -1.00
N ASP A 408 -18.19 37.74 -0.79
CA ASP A 408 -19.08 38.31 -1.79
C ASP A 408 -18.24 38.74 -3.02
N PRO A 409 -18.60 38.32 -4.25
CA PRO A 409 -17.93 38.78 -5.47
C PRO A 409 -17.79 40.31 -5.56
N ALA A 410 -18.75 41.07 -5.05
CA ALA A 410 -18.72 42.53 -5.05
C ALA A 410 -17.66 43.12 -4.09
N ARG A 411 -17.17 42.34 -3.12
CA ARG A 411 -16.26 42.79 -2.05
C ARG A 411 -14.90 42.09 -2.06
N ILE A 412 -14.54 41.42 -3.16
CA ILE A 412 -13.28 40.63 -3.27
C ILE A 412 -12.04 41.46 -2.93
N ARG A 413 -12.01 42.76 -3.29
CA ARG A 413 -10.87 43.65 -3.01
C ARG A 413 -10.79 44.10 -1.55
N GLU A 414 -11.93 44.20 -0.86
CA GLU A 414 -12.02 44.66 0.53
C GLU A 414 -11.86 43.51 1.54
N GLU A 415 -12.37 42.33 1.20
CA GLU A 415 -12.40 41.15 2.07
C GLU A 415 -11.41 40.05 1.63
N ALA A 416 -10.39 40.44 0.87
CA ALA A 416 -9.34 39.54 0.41
C ALA A 416 -8.74 38.80 1.61
N LYS A 417 -8.79 37.46 1.57
CA LYS A 417 -8.28 36.64 2.65
C LYS A 417 -6.80 36.89 2.88
N GLY A 418 -6.39 37.03 4.13
CA GLY A 418 -4.98 37.04 4.52
C GLY A 418 -4.30 35.70 4.23
N GLY A 419 -2.96 35.68 4.24
CA GLY A 419 -2.19 34.45 4.10
C GLY A 419 -2.51 33.43 5.19
N GLU A 420 -2.57 33.89 6.45
CA GLU A 420 -2.87 33.05 7.62
C GLU A 420 -4.25 32.38 7.55
N GLU A 421 -5.28 33.13 7.13
CA GLU A 421 -6.63 32.57 6.96
C GLU A 421 -6.63 31.45 5.92
N ARG A 422 -5.94 31.64 4.79
CA ARG A 422 -5.84 30.60 3.74
C ARG A 422 -5.14 29.35 4.25
N VAL A 423 -4.03 29.49 4.99
CA VAL A 423 -3.29 28.37 5.58
C VAL A 423 -4.17 27.61 6.57
N ALA A 424 -4.93 28.31 7.43
CA ALA A 424 -5.84 27.68 8.38
C ALA A 424 -7.01 26.94 7.68
N GLU A 425 -7.56 27.50 6.60
CA GLU A 425 -8.58 26.82 5.77
C GLU A 425 -8.03 25.55 5.13
N GLN A 426 -6.83 25.61 4.54
CA GLN A 426 -6.18 24.46 3.92
C GLN A 426 -5.85 23.37 4.96
N ALA A 427 -5.39 23.74 6.16
CA ALA A 427 -5.13 22.80 7.24
C ALA A 427 -6.39 22.07 7.71
N ARG A 428 -7.52 22.78 7.87
CA ARG A 428 -8.82 22.14 8.20
C ARG A 428 -9.28 21.18 7.11
N ALA A 429 -9.15 21.58 5.85
CA ALA A 429 -9.48 20.72 4.71
C ALA A 429 -8.58 19.47 4.64
N ALA A 430 -7.27 19.61 4.86
CA ALA A 430 -6.34 18.50 4.93
C ALA A 430 -6.70 17.50 6.05
N GLN A 431 -7.07 18.00 7.24
CA GLN A 431 -7.53 17.15 8.35
C GLN A 431 -8.85 16.41 8.02
N ALA A 432 -9.75 17.07 7.29
CA ALA A 432 -10.98 16.45 6.84
C ALA A 432 -10.73 15.35 5.80
N VAL A 433 -9.71 15.49 4.94
CA VAL A 433 -9.26 14.44 4.01
C VAL A 433 -8.76 13.21 4.76
N THR A 434 -7.95 13.37 5.81
CA THR A 434 -7.51 12.25 6.68
C THR A 434 -8.71 11.47 7.24
N THR A 435 -9.76 12.20 7.65
CA THR A 435 -11.00 11.57 8.14
C THR A 435 -11.78 10.88 7.02
N ALA A 436 -11.86 11.50 5.84
CA ALA A 436 -12.51 10.90 4.66
C ALA A 436 -11.83 9.61 4.20
N LEU A 437 -10.50 9.53 4.25
CA LEU A 437 -9.71 8.33 3.93
C LEU A 437 -10.08 7.17 4.87
N ARG A 438 -10.19 7.44 6.17
CA ARG A 438 -10.63 6.44 7.15
C ARG A 438 -12.04 5.93 6.85
N HIS A 439 -12.97 6.83 6.51
CA HIS A 439 -14.33 6.45 6.09
C HIS A 439 -14.36 5.66 4.77
N ALA A 440 -13.37 5.83 3.90
CA ALA A 440 -13.21 5.05 2.67
C ALA A 440 -12.52 3.69 2.92
N GLY A 441 -12.15 3.37 4.17
CA GLY A 441 -11.42 2.15 4.53
C GLY A 441 -9.93 2.20 4.23
N VAL A 442 -9.39 3.35 3.83
CA VAL A 442 -7.96 3.53 3.56
C VAL A 442 -7.23 3.85 4.86
N ARG A 443 -6.35 2.94 5.28
CA ARG A 443 -5.59 3.02 6.55
C ARG A 443 -4.07 3.07 6.35
N ALA A 444 -3.60 3.30 5.14
CA ALA A 444 -2.17 3.55 4.90
C ALA A 444 -1.73 4.84 5.61
N GLN A 445 -0.48 4.88 6.06
CA GLN A 445 0.06 6.07 6.70
C GLN A 445 0.17 7.19 5.67
N ILE A 446 -0.20 8.41 6.07
CA ILE A 446 -0.22 9.57 5.20
C ILE A 446 1.05 10.36 5.44
N HIS A 447 1.86 10.53 4.39
CA HIS A 447 3.03 11.38 4.42
C HIS A 447 2.65 12.86 4.29
N GLU A 448 1.77 13.18 3.33
CA GLU A 448 1.38 14.55 3.04
C GLU A 448 -0.05 14.62 2.49
N VAL A 449 -0.76 15.70 2.82
CA VAL A 449 -2.02 16.07 2.17
C VAL A 449 -1.92 17.51 1.70
N ARG A 450 -2.14 17.72 0.40
CA ARG A 450 -2.22 19.06 -0.20
C ARG A 450 -3.61 19.29 -0.76
N VAL A 451 -4.13 20.50 -0.55
CA VAL A 451 -5.45 20.91 -1.04
C VAL A 451 -5.39 22.24 -1.79
N GLN A 452 -6.12 22.34 -2.89
CA GLN A 452 -6.17 23.53 -3.74
C GLN A 452 -7.51 23.68 -4.47
N ARG A 453 -7.69 24.82 -5.15
CA ARG A 453 -8.92 25.14 -5.90
C ARG A 453 -8.77 24.87 -7.40
N GLU A 454 -7.54 24.92 -7.87
CA GLU A 454 -7.11 24.66 -9.23
C GLU A 454 -6.92 23.15 -9.44
N PRO A 455 -7.18 22.61 -10.64
CA PRO A 455 -6.89 21.22 -10.93
C PRO A 455 -5.38 20.94 -10.91
N PHE A 456 -5.00 19.67 -10.71
CA PHE A 456 -3.60 19.25 -10.80
C PHE A 456 -3.13 18.99 -12.24
N SER A 457 -4.05 18.98 -13.20
CA SER A 457 -3.79 18.72 -14.62
C SER A 457 -4.25 19.89 -15.48
N GLY A 458 -3.53 20.17 -16.58
CA GLY A 458 -3.87 21.26 -17.50
C GLY A 458 -5.27 21.18 -18.12
N ASN A 459 -5.79 19.95 -18.32
CA ASN A 459 -7.13 19.71 -18.89
C ASN A 459 -8.23 19.53 -17.82
N GLY A 460 -7.92 19.80 -16.54
CA GLY A 460 -8.92 19.76 -15.47
C GLY A 460 -9.72 21.06 -15.39
N GLU A 461 -10.81 21.05 -14.63
CA GLU A 461 -11.62 22.23 -14.35
C GLU A 461 -11.45 22.69 -12.90
N ARG A 462 -11.61 23.99 -12.62
CA ARG A 462 -11.61 24.49 -11.24
C ARG A 462 -12.81 23.96 -10.47
N VAL A 463 -12.67 23.86 -9.16
CA VAL A 463 -13.73 23.33 -8.28
C VAL A 463 -15.06 24.08 -8.37
N GLU A 464 -15.07 25.37 -8.73
CA GLU A 464 -16.31 26.15 -8.87
C GLU A 464 -17.26 25.58 -9.94
N ALA A 465 -16.73 24.98 -11.00
CA ALA A 465 -17.51 24.42 -12.11
C ALA A 465 -18.35 23.19 -11.69
N PHE A 466 -17.98 22.53 -10.59
CA PHE A 466 -18.64 21.31 -10.10
C PHE A 466 -19.73 21.57 -9.05
N SER A 467 -19.92 22.83 -8.64
CA SER A 467 -20.94 23.20 -7.63
C SER A 467 -22.36 23.31 -8.18
N PRO A 468 -22.61 23.90 -9.38
CA PRO A 468 -23.95 24.08 -9.92
C PRO A 468 -24.73 22.76 -10.01
N GLY A 469 -26.02 22.79 -9.64
CA GLY A 469 -26.90 21.62 -9.68
C GLY A 469 -26.62 20.58 -8.58
N THR A 470 -25.65 20.81 -7.69
CA THR A 470 -25.36 19.90 -6.58
C THR A 470 -25.78 20.50 -5.25
N ARG A 471 -25.99 19.64 -4.24
CA ARG A 471 -26.17 20.07 -2.85
C ARG A 471 -24.89 20.63 -2.18
N PHE A 472 -23.75 20.61 -2.88
CA PHE A 472 -22.46 20.97 -2.31
C PHE A 472 -22.06 22.39 -2.76
N PRO A 473 -22.01 23.37 -1.83
CA PRO A 473 -21.56 24.70 -2.16
C PRO A 473 -20.07 24.69 -2.55
N LYS A 474 -19.69 25.54 -3.50
CA LYS A 474 -18.31 25.63 -4.02
C LYS A 474 -17.26 25.80 -2.93
N GLU A 475 -17.59 26.38 -1.77
CA GLU A 475 -16.68 26.58 -0.64
C GLU A 475 -16.27 25.27 0.06
N ARG A 476 -16.96 24.15 -0.22
CA ARG A 476 -16.64 22.81 0.30
C ARG A 476 -15.89 21.93 -0.70
N LEU A 477 -15.79 22.36 -1.95
CA LEU A 477 -15.13 21.60 -3.01
C LEU A 477 -13.63 21.89 -3.03
N TRP A 478 -12.83 20.84 -3.05
CA TRP A 478 -11.37 20.94 -3.05
C TRP A 478 -10.77 19.91 -4.01
N HIS A 479 -9.75 20.31 -4.76
CA HIS A 479 -8.82 19.36 -5.33
C HIS A 479 -7.86 18.91 -4.23
N VAL A 480 -7.63 17.61 -4.16
CA VAL A 480 -6.85 16.96 -3.10
C VAL A 480 -5.73 16.15 -3.74
N GLU A 481 -4.53 16.29 -3.21
CA GLU A 481 -3.40 15.38 -3.39
C GLU A 481 -3.11 14.71 -2.04
N VAL A 482 -2.93 13.39 -2.07
CA VAL A 482 -2.52 12.60 -0.92
C VAL A 482 -1.27 11.82 -1.29
N VAL A 483 -0.25 11.92 -0.45
CA VAL A 483 0.98 11.12 -0.53
C VAL A 483 0.96 10.14 0.63
N PHE A 484 1.03 8.84 0.33
CA PHE A 484 1.07 7.76 1.31
C PHE A 484 2.51 7.27 1.55
N GLU A 485 2.81 6.88 2.79
CA GLU A 485 4.07 6.18 3.13
C GLU A 485 4.12 4.76 2.56
N GLU A 486 2.99 4.23 2.08
CA GLU A 486 2.91 2.97 1.34
C GLU A 486 1.95 3.06 0.15
N PRO A 487 2.16 2.26 -0.91
CA PRO A 487 1.21 2.20 -2.02
C PRO A 487 -0.20 1.78 -1.58
N VAL A 488 -1.21 2.45 -2.13
CA VAL A 488 -2.65 2.15 -1.96
C VAL A 488 -3.24 1.76 -3.31
N ALA A 489 -4.02 0.68 -3.35
CA ALA A 489 -4.72 0.23 -4.56
C ALA A 489 -5.99 1.04 -4.83
N GLY A 490 -6.36 1.16 -6.10
CA GLY A 490 -7.53 1.91 -6.54
C GLY A 490 -8.85 1.11 -6.61
N PRO A 491 -9.97 1.79 -6.91
CA PRO A 491 -10.07 3.23 -7.12
C PRO A 491 -10.17 3.98 -5.79
N LEU A 492 -9.63 5.21 -5.75
CA LEU A 492 -9.73 6.08 -4.58
C LEU A 492 -10.78 7.17 -4.82
N ILE A 493 -11.81 7.21 -3.97
CA ILE A 493 -12.91 8.17 -4.07
C ILE A 493 -13.21 8.73 -2.68
N LEU A 494 -13.12 10.05 -2.50
CA LEU A 494 -13.16 10.70 -1.19
C LEU A 494 -14.27 11.75 -1.05
N GLY A 495 -14.64 12.02 0.20
CA GLY A 495 -15.58 13.07 0.56
C GLY A 495 -17.05 12.66 0.55
N ASP A 496 -17.91 13.60 0.93
CA ASP A 496 -19.36 13.43 1.07
C ASP A 496 -20.08 13.25 -0.26
N GLY A 497 -19.41 13.60 -1.36
CA GLY A 497 -19.89 13.45 -2.74
C GLY A 497 -19.51 12.13 -3.42
N ARG A 498 -18.86 11.19 -2.73
CA ARG A 498 -18.40 9.90 -3.30
C ARG A 498 -19.49 8.99 -3.87
N PHE A 499 -20.76 9.24 -3.54
CA PHE A 499 -21.94 8.54 -4.08
C PHE A 499 -22.73 9.39 -5.07
N LEU A 500 -22.20 10.57 -5.43
CA LEU A 500 -22.84 11.60 -6.25
C LEU A 500 -21.88 12.09 -7.35
N GLY A 501 -20.94 11.26 -7.79
CA GLY A 501 -20.03 11.57 -8.89
C GLY A 501 -18.88 12.52 -8.57
N LEU A 502 -18.63 12.84 -7.29
CA LEU A 502 -17.53 13.71 -6.86
C LEU A 502 -16.43 12.94 -6.12
N GLY A 503 -15.23 13.54 -6.07
CA GLY A 503 -14.10 13.06 -5.27
C GLY A 503 -13.28 11.92 -5.87
N LEU A 504 -13.47 11.63 -7.17
CA LEU A 504 -12.67 10.64 -7.87
C LEU A 504 -11.21 11.08 -7.98
N MET A 505 -10.30 10.20 -7.57
CA MET A 505 -8.87 10.39 -7.65
C MET A 505 -8.24 9.41 -8.65
N ALA A 506 -7.14 9.83 -9.26
CA ALA A 506 -6.26 9.00 -10.06
C ALA A 506 -4.84 9.03 -9.47
N PRO A 507 -4.09 7.93 -9.59
CA PRO A 507 -2.68 7.94 -9.23
C PRO A 507 -1.91 8.96 -10.07
N ASP A 508 -0.95 9.64 -9.45
CA ASP A 508 0.07 10.36 -10.21
C ASP A 508 1.09 9.34 -10.70
N GLU A 509 1.09 9.08 -12.01
CA GLU A 509 2.02 8.11 -12.63
C GLU A 509 3.45 8.66 -12.76
N ALA A 510 3.73 9.87 -12.27
CA ALA A 510 5.09 10.40 -12.22
C ALA A 510 5.96 9.46 -11.36
N PRO A 511 6.89 8.70 -11.97
CA PRO A 511 7.71 7.77 -11.21
C PRO A 511 8.61 8.54 -10.25
N THR A 512 8.94 7.93 -9.11
CA THR A 512 9.80 8.58 -8.12
C THR A 512 11.18 8.83 -8.71
N ALA A 513 11.52 10.09 -8.97
CA ALA A 513 12.83 10.44 -9.52
C ALA A 513 13.97 10.25 -8.50
N VAL A 514 13.64 10.31 -7.19
CA VAL A 514 14.60 10.14 -6.10
C VAL A 514 13.98 9.31 -4.98
N HIS A 515 14.57 8.15 -4.69
CA HIS A 515 14.22 7.38 -3.50
C HIS A 515 15.16 7.72 -2.36
N ALA A 516 14.60 8.14 -1.23
CA ALA A 516 15.34 8.37 0.00
C ALA A 516 14.95 7.37 1.08
N PHE A 517 15.92 6.88 1.83
CA PHE A 517 15.70 6.02 2.98
C PHE A 517 16.52 6.51 4.18
N GLU A 518 15.84 6.94 5.23
CA GLU A 518 16.44 7.30 6.53
C GLU A 518 17.00 6.05 7.20
N VAL A 519 18.23 6.12 7.74
CA VAL A 519 18.82 5.07 8.56
C VAL A 519 18.36 5.26 9.98
N VAL A 520 17.53 4.34 10.46
CA VAL A 520 16.89 4.40 11.78
C VAL A 520 17.78 3.77 12.85
N ASN A 521 18.49 2.69 12.51
CA ASN A 521 19.37 1.98 13.44
C ASN A 521 20.43 1.15 12.70
N GLY A 522 21.41 0.63 13.45
CA GLY A 522 22.33 -0.42 13.00
C GLY A 522 23.58 0.07 12.28
N LEU A 523 23.79 1.40 12.21
CA LEU A 523 25.01 2.00 11.71
C LEU A 523 26.14 1.82 12.73
N VAL A 524 27.24 1.19 12.31
CA VAL A 524 28.40 0.87 13.16
C VAL A 524 29.63 1.62 12.68
N GLY A 525 30.35 2.27 13.60
CA GLY A 525 31.59 3.00 13.32
C GLY A 525 31.40 4.33 12.61
N SER A 526 32.47 4.88 12.04
CA SER A 526 32.38 6.04 11.14
C SER A 526 31.75 5.60 9.81
N ALA A 527 30.80 6.40 9.32
CA ALA A 527 30.07 6.05 8.10
C ALA A 527 30.99 6.13 6.87
N ASP A 528 31.43 4.97 6.36
CA ASP A 528 32.04 4.86 5.03
C ASP A 528 30.95 5.10 3.97
N SER A 529 30.76 6.37 3.60
CA SER A 529 29.72 6.80 2.65
C SER A 529 29.83 6.09 1.31
N LEU A 530 31.04 5.85 0.81
CA LEU A 530 31.31 5.13 -0.44
C LEU A 530 30.98 3.64 -0.29
N GLY A 531 31.39 3.01 0.81
CA GLY A 531 31.06 1.62 1.13
C GLY A 531 29.56 1.38 1.23
N ILE A 532 28.85 2.27 1.94
CA ILE A 532 27.39 2.24 2.10
C ILE A 532 26.69 2.44 0.76
N ALA A 533 27.08 3.42 -0.06
CA ALA A 533 26.50 3.65 -1.39
C ALA A 533 26.70 2.44 -2.33
N ARG A 534 27.87 1.78 -2.29
CA ARG A 534 28.12 0.54 -3.04
C ARG A 534 27.25 -0.62 -2.54
N ALA A 535 27.05 -0.74 -1.23
CA ALA A 535 26.14 -1.73 -0.65
C ALA A 535 24.70 -1.49 -1.10
N LEU A 536 24.24 -0.23 -1.07
CA LEU A 536 22.95 0.18 -1.58
C LEU A 536 22.79 -0.21 -3.05
N ARG A 537 23.76 0.13 -3.91
CA ARG A 537 23.74 -0.26 -5.33
C ARG A 537 23.57 -1.76 -5.53
N ARG A 538 24.32 -2.59 -4.80
CA ARG A 538 24.17 -4.06 -4.88
C ARG A 538 22.79 -4.53 -4.43
N ALA A 539 22.26 -3.94 -3.35
CA ALA A 539 20.93 -4.25 -2.85
C ALA A 539 19.84 -3.88 -3.86
N VAL A 540 19.91 -2.70 -4.48
CA VAL A 540 18.97 -2.27 -5.53
C VAL A 540 19.01 -3.24 -6.72
N MET A 541 20.19 -3.56 -7.24
CA MET A 541 20.33 -4.52 -8.34
C MET A 541 19.74 -5.90 -8.00
N ALA A 542 20.01 -6.42 -6.80
CA ALA A 542 19.48 -7.71 -6.36
C ALA A 542 17.95 -7.70 -6.24
N ARG A 543 17.37 -6.60 -5.76
CA ARG A 543 15.92 -6.43 -5.63
C ARG A 543 15.24 -6.30 -6.99
N VAL A 544 15.81 -5.52 -7.91
CA VAL A 544 15.30 -5.40 -9.29
C VAL A 544 15.38 -6.75 -10.00
N GLN A 545 16.49 -7.49 -9.87
CA GLN A 545 16.60 -8.84 -10.46
C GLN A 545 15.53 -9.79 -9.92
N ARG A 546 15.24 -9.74 -8.61
CA ARG A 546 14.16 -10.53 -8.00
C ARG A 546 12.79 -10.13 -8.56
N HIS A 547 12.57 -8.86 -8.83
CA HIS A 547 11.32 -8.35 -9.41
C HIS A 547 11.14 -8.79 -10.87
N LEU A 548 12.20 -8.68 -11.69
CA LEU A 548 12.19 -9.11 -13.10
C LEU A 548 12.15 -10.63 -13.28
N GLY A 549 12.46 -11.39 -12.24
CA GLY A 549 12.48 -12.85 -12.25
C GLY A 549 13.81 -13.44 -12.72
N PRO A 550 14.00 -14.77 -12.53
CA PRO A 550 15.20 -15.47 -12.96
C PRO A 550 15.27 -15.54 -14.49
N GLY A 551 16.48 -15.35 -15.05
CA GLY A 551 16.73 -15.44 -16.49
C GLY A 551 16.58 -14.13 -17.26
N THR A 552 15.94 -13.11 -16.68
CA THR A 552 15.84 -11.77 -17.27
C THR A 552 17.13 -10.99 -17.00
N PRO A 553 17.87 -10.50 -18.03
CA PRO A 553 19.08 -9.71 -17.81
C PRO A 553 18.74 -8.33 -17.25
N LEU A 554 19.50 -7.86 -16.25
CA LEU A 554 19.32 -6.53 -15.68
C LEU A 554 19.60 -5.44 -16.73
N PRO A 555 18.68 -4.49 -16.94
CA PRO A 555 18.92 -3.36 -17.83
C PRO A 555 20.14 -2.51 -17.44
N ARG A 556 20.81 -1.95 -18.46
CA ARG A 556 21.91 -0.98 -18.30
C ARG A 556 21.56 0.18 -17.37
N TYR A 557 20.29 0.57 -17.31
CA TYR A 557 19.78 1.60 -16.41
C TYR A 557 20.10 1.33 -14.92
N PHE A 558 20.10 0.06 -14.50
CA PHE A 558 20.40 -0.35 -13.13
C PHE A 558 21.86 -0.75 -12.94
N THR A 559 22.45 -1.41 -13.94
CA THR A 559 23.83 -1.92 -13.84
C THR A 559 24.87 -0.84 -14.13
N GLY A 560 24.59 0.13 -15.00
CA GLY A 560 25.60 1.02 -15.58
C GLY A 560 26.64 0.32 -16.46
N HIS A 561 26.37 -0.92 -16.88
CA HIS A 561 27.26 -1.74 -17.70
C HIS A 561 26.53 -2.24 -18.95
N GLU A 562 27.29 -2.46 -20.01
CA GLU A 562 26.82 -3.15 -21.22
C GLU A 562 26.64 -4.65 -20.95
N ARG A 563 26.04 -5.38 -21.90
CA ARG A 563 25.74 -6.82 -21.76
C ARG A 563 26.99 -7.69 -21.59
N ASP A 564 28.13 -7.23 -22.09
CA ASP A 564 29.44 -7.89 -21.94
C ASP A 564 30.12 -7.60 -20.58
N GLY A 565 29.48 -6.81 -19.71
CA GLY A 565 30.00 -6.42 -18.41
C GLY A 565 30.96 -5.22 -18.45
N THR A 566 31.19 -4.60 -19.60
CA THR A 566 32.00 -3.38 -19.69
C THR A 566 31.22 -2.16 -19.20
N PRO A 567 31.90 -1.14 -18.61
CA PRO A 567 31.24 0.09 -18.22
C PRO A 567 30.59 0.78 -19.44
N ALA A 568 29.37 1.29 -19.25
CA ALA A 568 28.62 1.96 -20.30
C ALA A 568 29.38 3.17 -20.92
N GLN A 569 29.56 3.17 -22.25
CA GLN A 569 30.42 4.14 -22.94
C GLN A 569 29.72 5.42 -23.45
N ALA A 570 28.39 5.39 -23.65
CA ALA A 570 27.65 6.50 -24.30
C ALA A 570 26.51 7.05 -23.42
N GLY A 571 26.71 8.19 -22.76
CA GLY A 571 25.68 8.89 -22.00
C GLY A 571 25.38 8.28 -20.62
N HIS A 572 25.34 9.13 -19.59
CA HIS A 572 25.14 8.78 -18.17
C HIS A 572 23.68 8.42 -17.85
N ALA A 573 23.14 7.45 -18.57
CA ALA A 573 21.74 7.02 -18.48
C ALA A 573 21.51 5.90 -17.44
N HIS A 574 22.11 5.99 -16.25
CA HIS A 574 21.94 4.99 -15.19
C HIS A 574 21.97 5.60 -13.78
N LEU A 575 21.38 4.89 -12.82
CA LEU A 575 21.13 5.39 -11.46
C LEU A 575 22.39 5.90 -10.74
N PHE A 576 22.19 6.91 -9.91
CA PHE A 576 23.17 7.45 -8.98
C PHE A 576 22.84 6.97 -7.57
N TYR A 577 23.89 6.71 -6.78
CA TYR A 577 23.76 6.18 -5.43
C TYR A 577 24.59 7.05 -4.50
N ALA A 578 24.01 7.47 -3.39
CA ALA A 578 24.69 8.29 -2.40
C ALA A 578 24.26 7.95 -0.98
N PHE A 579 25.14 8.25 -0.02
CA PHE A 579 24.82 8.27 1.39
C PHE A 579 25.09 9.68 1.93
N ASP A 580 24.02 10.34 2.36
CA ASP A 580 24.07 11.63 3.03
C ASP A 580 24.37 11.38 4.50
N THR A 581 25.60 11.73 4.90
CA THR A 581 26.09 11.54 6.27
C THR A 581 25.46 12.52 7.26
N VAL A 582 24.94 13.66 6.80
CA VAL A 582 24.36 14.69 7.69
C VAL A 582 22.96 14.27 8.10
N ALA A 583 22.11 13.93 7.12
CA ALA A 583 20.76 13.45 7.38
C ALA A 583 20.68 11.93 7.62
N SER A 584 21.83 11.23 7.64
CA SER A 584 21.93 9.78 7.79
C SER A 584 20.96 9.01 6.89
N ARG A 585 21.01 9.26 5.59
CA ARG A 585 20.05 8.70 4.62
C ARG A 585 20.71 8.19 3.33
N LEU A 586 20.10 7.15 2.79
CA LEU A 586 20.45 6.50 1.52
C LEU A 586 19.66 7.15 0.38
N LEU A 587 20.30 7.39 -0.76
CA LEU A 587 19.69 8.00 -1.93
C LEU A 587 19.91 7.15 -3.18
N VAL A 588 18.83 6.89 -3.92
CA VAL A 588 18.84 6.34 -5.28
C VAL A 588 18.23 7.40 -6.19
N ILE A 589 19.04 7.99 -7.07
CA ILE A 589 18.66 9.18 -7.85
C ILE A 589 18.67 8.85 -9.34
N ALA A 590 17.60 9.20 -10.03
CA ALA A 590 17.45 9.01 -11.47
C ALA A 590 18.31 10.01 -12.27
N PRO A 591 18.79 9.65 -13.47
CA PRO A 591 19.62 10.54 -14.29
C PRO A 591 18.96 11.88 -14.61
N HIS A 592 17.70 11.86 -15.04
CA HIS A 592 16.97 13.07 -15.38
C HIS A 592 16.83 14.08 -14.22
N ALA A 593 16.85 13.61 -12.96
CA ALA A 593 16.85 14.48 -11.78
C ALA A 593 18.19 15.21 -11.60
N VAL A 594 19.32 14.51 -11.80
CA VAL A 594 20.67 15.13 -11.76
C VAL A 594 20.87 16.08 -12.94
N GLU A 595 20.32 15.72 -14.10
CA GLU A 595 20.42 16.48 -15.35
C GLU A 595 19.40 17.62 -15.46
N ARG A 596 18.48 17.75 -14.47
CA ARG A 596 17.42 18.79 -14.42
C ARG A 596 16.57 18.83 -15.70
N ARG A 597 16.21 17.66 -16.21
CA ARG A 597 15.34 17.51 -17.40
C ARG A 597 14.14 16.63 -17.10
N ALA A 598 13.13 16.70 -17.97
CA ALA A 598 12.03 15.75 -17.93
C ALA A 598 12.52 14.32 -18.23
N ALA A 599 11.94 13.33 -17.54
CA ALA A 599 12.21 11.93 -17.82
C ALA A 599 11.75 11.55 -19.24
N HIS A 600 12.51 10.72 -19.92
CA HIS A 600 12.07 10.09 -21.17
C HIS A 600 11.06 8.96 -20.88
N SER A 601 10.29 8.55 -21.89
CA SER A 601 9.30 7.46 -21.76
C SER A 601 9.93 6.15 -21.30
N TRP A 602 11.10 5.79 -21.82
CA TRP A 602 11.82 4.58 -21.45
C TRP A 602 12.39 4.66 -20.02
N GLU A 603 12.80 5.85 -19.53
CA GLU A 603 13.19 6.04 -18.14
C GLU A 603 11.99 5.85 -17.21
N ARG A 604 10.81 6.36 -17.59
CA ARG A 604 9.60 6.17 -16.79
C ARG A 604 9.25 4.70 -16.60
N ALA A 605 9.44 3.86 -17.62
CA ALA A 605 9.24 2.42 -17.50
C ALA A 605 10.18 1.80 -16.45
N HIS A 606 11.49 2.09 -16.52
CA HIS A 606 12.46 1.58 -15.55
C HIS A 606 12.25 2.14 -14.13
N LEU A 607 11.78 3.37 -14.00
CA LEU A 607 11.48 3.93 -12.68
C LEU A 607 10.27 3.25 -12.04
N ARG A 608 9.26 2.84 -12.81
CA ARG A 608 8.17 2.00 -12.27
C ARG A 608 8.68 0.63 -11.81
N GLU A 609 9.59 0.01 -12.56
CA GLU A 609 10.26 -1.23 -12.14
C GLU A 609 11.07 -1.02 -10.85
N LEU A 610 11.76 0.12 -10.73
CA LEU A 610 12.50 0.51 -9.53
C LEU A 610 11.58 0.73 -8.33
N ASP A 611 10.49 1.47 -8.50
CA ASP A 611 9.45 1.72 -7.49
C ASP A 611 8.93 0.39 -6.94
N ALA A 612 8.56 -0.54 -7.82
CA ALA A 612 8.08 -1.87 -7.44
C ALA A 612 9.17 -2.71 -6.74
N ALA A 613 10.41 -2.67 -7.23
CA ALA A 613 11.52 -3.42 -6.65
C ALA A 613 11.91 -2.90 -5.25
N LEU A 614 11.84 -1.60 -5.02
CA LEU A 614 12.18 -0.96 -3.73
C LEU A 614 11.02 -0.95 -2.73
N ALA A 615 9.82 -1.40 -3.12
CA ALA A 615 8.70 -1.55 -2.19
C ALA A 615 9.07 -2.46 -0.99
N GLY A 616 8.92 -1.94 0.22
CA GLY A 616 9.29 -2.66 1.45
C GLY A 616 10.80 -2.82 1.66
N PHE A 617 11.63 -1.94 1.09
CA PHE A 617 13.06 -1.89 1.40
C PHE A 617 13.27 -1.31 2.81
N ASN A 618 13.60 -2.18 3.77
CA ASN A 618 13.67 -1.86 5.20
C ASN A 618 14.96 -2.31 5.90
N GLU A 619 15.83 -3.06 5.22
CA GLU A 619 17.12 -3.52 5.75
C GLU A 619 18.21 -3.38 4.65
N LEU A 620 19.35 -2.77 4.99
CA LEU A 620 20.55 -2.77 4.16
C LEU A 620 21.72 -3.42 4.92
N ARG A 621 22.35 -4.42 4.30
CA ARG A 621 23.60 -5.02 4.80
C ARG A 621 24.80 -4.25 4.23
N ALA A 622 25.35 -3.35 5.03
CA ALA A 622 26.40 -2.41 4.63
C ALA A 622 27.82 -2.85 5.02
N GLY A 623 28.07 -4.16 5.15
CA GLY A 623 29.40 -4.69 5.47
C GLY A 623 29.88 -4.25 6.85
N SER A 624 31.08 -3.65 6.92
CA SER A 624 31.66 -3.13 8.17
C SER A 624 30.83 -1.98 8.78
N SER A 625 30.02 -1.28 7.98
CA SER A 625 29.11 -0.24 8.46
C SER A 625 27.85 -0.79 9.13
N GLY A 626 27.68 -2.12 9.18
CA GLY A 626 26.63 -2.79 9.94
C GLY A 626 25.41 -3.23 9.12
N ARG A 627 24.35 -3.57 9.84
CA ARG A 627 23.06 -3.97 9.28
C ARG A 627 22.07 -2.85 9.59
N LEU A 628 21.82 -2.02 8.59
CA LEU A 628 21.05 -0.79 8.72
C LEU A 628 19.56 -1.10 8.62
N ASP A 629 18.81 -0.73 9.64
CA ASP A 629 17.35 -0.65 9.57
C ASP A 629 17.00 0.68 8.91
N VAL A 630 16.22 0.63 7.82
CA VAL A 630 15.93 1.80 7.00
C VAL A 630 14.43 2.00 6.82
N ARG A 631 14.00 3.26 6.69
CA ARG A 631 12.61 3.62 6.41
C ARG A 631 12.57 4.60 5.23
N SER A 632 11.56 4.47 4.38
CA SER A 632 11.32 5.45 3.31
C SER A 632 11.24 6.86 3.91
N ALA A 633 11.94 7.80 3.30
CA ALA A 633 11.95 9.21 3.71
C ALA A 633 11.45 10.07 2.55
N GLY A 634 10.70 11.13 2.89
CA GLY A 634 10.37 12.19 1.94
C GLY A 634 11.57 13.12 1.73
N ILE A 635 11.59 13.79 0.58
CA ILE A 635 12.50 14.90 0.32
C ILE A 635 11.61 16.12 0.06
N ALA A 636 11.88 17.22 0.77
CA ALA A 636 11.26 18.51 0.49
C ALA A 636 12.26 19.35 -0.33
N PRO A 637 12.22 19.33 -1.68
CA PRO A 637 13.33 19.82 -2.50
C PRO A 637 13.69 21.28 -2.23
N GLU A 638 12.71 22.11 -1.87
CA GLU A 638 12.89 23.54 -1.58
C GLU A 638 13.65 23.82 -0.27
N ARG A 639 13.69 22.86 0.66
CA ARG A 639 14.29 23.03 2.00
C ARG A 639 15.47 22.10 2.24
N ASP A 640 15.62 21.09 1.39
CA ASP A 640 16.60 20.05 1.59
C ASP A 640 18.01 20.50 1.18
N PRO A 641 19.03 20.38 2.05
CA PRO A 641 20.40 20.82 1.74
C PRO A 641 21.05 20.16 0.51
N LEU A 642 20.51 19.06 0.00
CA LEU A 642 21.00 18.43 -1.22
C LEU A 642 20.26 18.89 -2.49
N PHE A 643 19.08 19.48 -2.36
CA PHE A 643 18.19 19.78 -3.49
C PHE A 643 17.87 21.27 -3.64
N ALA A 644 17.83 22.01 -2.53
CA ALA A 644 17.43 23.40 -2.50
C ALA A 644 18.33 24.27 -3.39
N PRO A 645 17.77 25.24 -4.16
CA PRO A 645 18.56 26.17 -4.94
C PRO A 645 19.56 26.95 -4.07
N SER A 646 20.84 26.86 -4.40
CA SER A 646 21.92 27.56 -3.68
C SER A 646 23.00 28.06 -4.61
N ARG A 647 23.66 29.16 -4.22
CA ARG A 647 24.87 29.66 -4.87
C ARG A 647 26.13 28.96 -4.37
N GLN A 648 26.11 28.41 -3.16
CA GLN A 648 27.28 27.82 -2.51
C GLN A 648 27.04 26.34 -2.24
N TRP A 649 27.99 25.53 -2.71
CA TRP A 649 27.95 24.07 -2.61
C TRP A 649 29.31 23.55 -2.15
N GLN A 650 29.32 22.63 -1.20
CA GLN A 650 30.54 21.97 -0.73
C GLN A 650 30.42 20.47 -0.90
N SER A 651 31.50 19.82 -1.34
CA SER A 651 31.54 18.36 -1.47
C SER A 651 31.40 17.70 -0.11
N GLY A 652 30.31 16.96 0.11
CA GLY A 652 30.08 16.14 1.30
C GLY A 652 30.76 14.76 1.22
N THR A 653 31.12 14.33 0.01
CA THR A 653 31.90 13.12 -0.25
C THR A 653 33.08 13.44 -1.17
N PRO A 654 34.18 12.65 -1.16
CA PRO A 654 35.34 12.94 -1.99
C PRO A 654 35.00 13.04 -3.48
N TYR A 655 35.47 14.10 -4.14
CA TYR A 655 35.42 14.26 -5.60
C TYR A 655 36.62 13.56 -6.23
N GLN A 656 36.37 12.68 -7.20
CA GLN A 656 37.42 12.00 -7.97
C GLN A 656 37.49 12.56 -9.38
N VAL A 657 38.68 12.95 -9.85
CA VAL A 657 38.83 13.53 -11.19
C VAL A 657 38.41 12.56 -12.30
N THR A 658 37.78 13.10 -13.34
CA THR A 658 37.33 12.32 -14.50
C THR A 658 38.45 12.05 -15.49
N ARG A 659 39.40 12.97 -15.62
CA ARG A 659 40.53 12.88 -16.55
C ARG A 659 41.84 13.22 -15.85
N HIS A 660 42.90 12.50 -16.21
CA HIS A 660 44.23 12.80 -15.70
C HIS A 660 44.83 14.01 -16.42
N ALA A 661 45.15 15.08 -15.69
CA ALA A 661 45.88 16.22 -16.22
C ALA A 661 47.39 15.95 -16.15
N LYS A 662 48.09 16.00 -17.30
CA LYS A 662 49.55 15.99 -17.33
C LYS A 662 50.01 17.45 -17.26
N LYS A 663 50.72 17.86 -16.19
CA LYS A 663 51.39 19.17 -15.99
C LYS A 663 50.65 20.28 -15.20
N ALA A 664 49.84 19.96 -14.19
CA ALA A 664 49.33 20.95 -13.23
C ALA A 664 49.53 20.47 -11.78
N GLY A 665 49.65 21.41 -10.82
CA GLY A 665 49.60 21.08 -9.38
C GLY A 665 48.24 20.45 -9.03
N ALA A 666 48.20 19.63 -7.97
CA ALA A 666 47.02 18.84 -7.60
C ALA A 666 45.74 19.67 -7.48
N GLU A 667 45.80 20.83 -6.82
CA GLU A 667 44.64 21.72 -6.65
C GLU A 667 44.17 22.36 -7.97
N ALA A 668 45.11 22.78 -8.81
CA ALA A 668 44.81 23.35 -10.12
C ALA A 668 44.19 22.30 -11.06
N ALA A 669 44.71 21.07 -11.04
CA ALA A 669 44.17 19.95 -11.80
C ALA A 669 42.74 19.59 -11.34
N LEU A 670 42.53 19.52 -10.02
CA LEU A 670 41.21 19.27 -9.43
C LEU A 670 40.21 20.37 -9.82
N SER A 671 40.59 21.64 -9.65
CA SER A 671 39.74 22.79 -10.01
C SER A 671 39.36 22.81 -11.49
N ALA A 672 40.32 22.54 -12.38
CA ALA A 672 40.09 22.50 -13.81
C ALA A 672 39.12 21.38 -14.21
N ASP A 673 39.28 20.18 -13.63
CA ASP A 673 38.40 19.04 -13.91
C ASP A 673 36.98 19.30 -13.39
N VAL A 674 36.82 19.90 -12.21
CA VAL A 674 35.52 20.26 -11.63
C VAL A 674 34.78 21.31 -12.50
N ARG A 675 35.48 22.35 -12.99
CA ARG A 675 34.88 23.33 -13.92
C ARG A 675 34.45 22.66 -15.23
N ALA A 676 35.28 21.76 -15.76
CA ALA A 676 34.94 21.00 -16.95
C ALA A 676 33.73 20.09 -16.75
N GLU A 677 33.60 19.45 -15.58
CA GLU A 677 32.41 18.69 -15.19
C GLU A 677 31.18 19.58 -15.11
N CYS A 678 31.25 20.76 -14.47
CA CYS A 678 30.11 21.69 -14.41
C CYS A 678 29.60 22.03 -15.82
N ARG A 679 30.50 22.39 -16.73
CA ARG A 679 30.15 22.68 -18.14
C ARG A 679 29.53 21.47 -18.85
N ARG A 680 30.09 20.26 -18.65
CA ARG A 680 29.54 19.01 -19.25
C ARG A 680 28.12 18.70 -18.79
N ASN A 681 27.76 19.09 -17.57
CA ASN A 681 26.43 18.86 -17.01
C ASN A 681 25.50 20.09 -17.18
N GLY A 682 25.87 21.06 -18.02
CA GLY A 682 25.05 22.26 -18.29
C GLY A 682 24.93 23.24 -17.11
N LEU A 683 25.82 23.16 -16.13
CA LEU A 683 25.84 24.06 -14.99
C LEU A 683 26.59 25.37 -15.34
N PRO A 684 26.22 26.51 -14.74
CA PRO A 684 27.01 27.73 -14.81
C PRO A 684 28.45 27.48 -14.34
N GLU A 685 29.44 28.19 -14.88
CA GLU A 685 30.83 28.02 -14.44
C GLU A 685 31.01 28.58 -13.01
N PRO A 686 31.48 27.77 -12.03
CA PRO A 686 31.68 28.23 -10.66
C PRO A 686 33.09 28.78 -10.41
N GLU A 687 33.20 29.63 -9.40
CA GLU A 687 34.46 29.80 -8.68
C GLU A 687 34.70 28.55 -7.82
N VAL A 688 35.92 28.00 -7.87
CA VAL A 688 36.26 26.73 -7.21
C VAL A 688 37.32 26.99 -6.15
N THR A 689 36.99 26.69 -4.89
CA THR A 689 37.93 26.65 -3.78
C THR A 689 38.27 25.19 -3.48
N VAL A 690 39.55 24.82 -3.54
CA VAL A 690 39.99 23.47 -3.13
C VAL A 690 40.19 23.46 -1.62
N LEU A 691 39.54 22.51 -0.94
CA LEU A 691 39.63 22.33 0.52
C LEU A 691 40.74 21.34 0.87
N ASP A 692 40.86 20.27 0.07
CA ASP A 692 41.98 19.35 0.10
C ASP A 692 42.13 18.65 -1.26
N ALA A 693 43.34 18.21 -1.58
CA ALA A 693 43.64 17.43 -2.77
C ALA A 693 44.78 16.43 -2.48
N HIS A 694 44.57 15.16 -2.83
CA HIS A 694 45.56 14.10 -2.62
C HIS A 694 45.45 13.00 -3.68
N GLY A 695 46.56 12.34 -3.96
CA GLY A 695 46.61 11.19 -4.85
C GLY A 695 46.35 9.90 -4.10
N VAL A 696 45.45 9.05 -4.62
CA VAL A 696 45.18 7.73 -4.06
C VAL A 696 45.60 6.65 -5.06
N PRO A 697 46.48 5.69 -4.70
CA PRO A 697 46.89 4.60 -5.58
C PRO A 697 45.69 3.87 -6.19
N GLY A 698 45.74 3.63 -7.51
CA GLY A 698 44.65 2.98 -8.26
C GLY A 698 43.39 3.83 -8.48
N THR A 699 43.23 4.95 -7.77
CA THR A 699 42.06 5.85 -7.85
C THR A 699 42.39 7.17 -8.55
N GLY A 700 43.63 7.63 -8.44
CA GLY A 700 44.08 8.91 -9.01
C GLY A 700 43.86 10.08 -8.06
N LEU A 701 43.76 11.29 -8.63
CA LEU A 701 43.58 12.53 -7.87
C LEU A 701 42.16 12.62 -7.32
N THR A 702 42.06 12.85 -6.01
CA THR A 702 40.81 13.04 -5.28
C THR A 702 40.93 14.25 -4.35
N GLY A 703 39.80 14.82 -3.92
CA GLY A 703 39.81 15.92 -2.97
C GLY A 703 38.42 16.39 -2.60
N ARG A 704 38.35 17.42 -1.76
CA ARG A 704 37.12 18.16 -1.46
C ARG A 704 37.21 19.57 -2.01
N VAL A 705 36.09 20.07 -2.50
CA VAL A 705 36.00 21.39 -3.13
C VAL A 705 34.71 22.09 -2.71
N ARG A 706 34.77 23.42 -2.69
CA ARG A 706 33.62 24.32 -2.59
C ARG A 706 33.43 25.03 -3.93
N LEU A 707 32.18 25.15 -4.36
CA LEU A 707 31.72 25.79 -5.58
C LEU A 707 30.87 27.00 -5.22
N ASP A 708 31.22 28.14 -5.80
CA ASP A 708 30.50 29.40 -5.67
C ASP A 708 29.99 29.80 -7.07
N PHE A 709 28.68 29.71 -7.28
CA PHE A 709 28.01 30.06 -8.53
C PHE A 709 27.48 31.50 -8.50
N ALA A 710 27.53 32.19 -9.65
CA ALA A 710 26.97 33.53 -9.79
C ALA A 710 25.44 33.58 -9.65
N VAL A 711 24.76 32.46 -9.94
CA VAL A 711 23.31 32.29 -9.84
C VAL A 711 22.98 31.09 -8.95
N SER A 712 21.79 31.06 -8.35
CA SER A 712 21.36 29.91 -7.57
C SER A 712 21.15 28.71 -8.48
N VAL A 713 21.77 27.58 -8.15
CA VAL A 713 21.66 26.31 -8.85
C VAL A 713 20.90 25.33 -7.98
N ALA A 714 19.85 24.71 -8.52
CA ALA A 714 19.11 23.64 -7.84
C ALA A 714 19.93 22.34 -7.81
N GLY A 715 19.89 21.61 -6.70
CA GLY A 715 20.47 20.28 -6.60
C GLY A 715 19.59 19.18 -7.24
N PRO A 716 20.01 17.90 -7.18
CA PRO A 716 21.25 17.43 -6.57
C PRO A 716 22.49 17.67 -7.45
N LEU A 717 23.65 17.85 -6.80
CA LEU A 717 24.94 17.97 -7.46
C LEU A 717 25.80 16.73 -7.16
N LEU A 718 26.01 15.91 -8.20
CA LEU A 718 26.78 14.67 -8.19
C LEU A 718 27.80 14.72 -9.35
N LEU A 719 29.05 15.06 -9.04
CA LEU A 719 30.09 15.32 -10.04
C LEU A 719 31.28 14.37 -9.89
N GLY A 720 32.07 14.21 -10.95
CA GLY A 720 33.31 13.43 -10.90
C GLY A 720 33.14 11.95 -11.25
N ARG A 721 34.24 11.21 -11.22
CA ARG A 721 34.32 9.84 -11.76
C ARG A 721 33.51 8.82 -10.94
N SER A 722 33.44 8.99 -9.62
CA SER A 722 32.79 8.06 -8.69
C SER A 722 31.34 8.42 -8.35
N ARG A 723 30.71 9.34 -9.08
CA ARG A 723 29.34 9.84 -8.82
C ARG A 723 28.23 8.79 -8.83
N HIS A 724 28.42 7.69 -9.54
CA HIS A 724 27.49 6.55 -9.53
C HIS A 724 27.75 5.56 -8.39
N LEU A 725 28.77 5.80 -7.55
CA LEU A 725 29.24 4.92 -6.48
C LEU A 725 29.41 5.66 -5.14
N GLY A 726 28.71 6.79 -4.95
CA GLY A 726 28.70 7.56 -3.71
C GLY A 726 29.72 8.69 -3.60
N GLY A 727 30.55 8.93 -4.62
CA GLY A 727 31.51 10.05 -4.62
C GLY A 727 30.95 11.34 -5.20
N GLY A 728 31.59 12.46 -4.89
CA GLY A 728 31.27 13.77 -5.46
C GLY A 728 29.83 14.27 -5.26
N LEU A 729 29.15 13.82 -4.21
CA LEU A 729 27.93 14.44 -3.67
C LEU A 729 28.28 15.80 -3.04
N PHE A 730 27.54 16.84 -3.40
CA PHE A 730 27.63 18.17 -2.80
C PHE A 730 26.38 18.49 -1.97
N THR A 731 26.58 19.25 -0.90
CA THR A 731 25.55 19.81 -0.04
C THR A 731 25.65 21.33 -0.04
N THR A 732 24.53 22.01 0.19
CA THR A 732 24.58 23.44 0.45
C THR A 732 25.36 23.71 1.73
N THR A 733 26.14 24.78 1.74
CA THR A 733 26.71 25.34 2.96
C THR A 733 25.64 26.21 3.60
N SER A 734 24.87 25.66 4.53
CA SER A 734 23.96 26.46 5.36
C SER A 734 24.76 27.49 6.16
N ARG A 735 24.34 28.75 6.14
CA ARG A 735 24.53 29.63 7.30
C ARG A 735 23.60 29.21 8.40
#